data_AF-A0A1E1L0N4-F1
#
_entry.id   AF-A0A1E1L0N4-F1
#
_cell.length_a   1.000
_cell.length_b   1.000
_cell.length_c   1.000
_cell.angle_alpha   90.00
_cell.angle_beta   90.00
_cell.angle_gamma   90.00
#
_symmetry.space_group_name_H-M   'P 1'
#
loop_
_entity.id
_entity.type
_entity.pdbx_description
1 polymer ?
#
loop_
_entity_poly.entity_id
_entity_poly.type
_entity_poly.pdbx_seq_one_letter_code
_entity_poly.pdbx_strand_id
1 'polypeptide(L)'
;MTLGDQQDSLHQHPATNSAFHLCISDPRNELDSDVRHDEGLDQKAVVLDLFFASLIYPAVLAQVQDDKDTTRTADGSPQPSLAAQSATPQQPLHGKGGGRKKVDGAEQVDKALFFLRRYERLHPRPSRKQSGILGTVGKYALSLVPQISAQGPASEGSVEGHKELPGPVADAVRLLEEAAQVNNPDAIFLLAEMHFYSNFSVPADYPEAFKRYHQLASLNGNSSAQHMLGFMYSTGIGGAVERDQAKSLLYHTFAAQGGSVKSEMTLAFRYHTGVGVAQSCNTAVKHYKKVADKAIEWFRSGPPGGMAWVPDSYRLADEDGGVYGEGASYSSSGSNRNKAGVSSDANAALDDVLEYLDLMSRKGDFKATFSLGRIHYDGQKGLARNMKSAKWYFMKVAKLYWTRDGRIIESEKHGLEKIATKAAGYLGRMFLRGEGVEQSFEKAQIWFQRGIKSGDAGSQYGMGLMYLEGLGVPKNSVKAQEYLKTAADQDYSPAQVALGALFLDQGTTGDITVATKYFELAARYGQIESYYFLAELIEQGIGKERSCGLAAMYYKSVAEKAEPLLTSFAEANEAFENGNEELALIDYMFAAEQGYEIGQANVAYLLDQQKSSWSIPSWLSLNSVTRPALLQNGALALIYWTRSAKQSNIDSMVKMGDYYLEGIGTQVDFEKAASCYTAACEYHQSAQALYNLAWMHENGVGLTQDFHLAKRYYDLALETNEEAYLPVTLSLFKLRLRSAWNTLTQGSVNSIQDEPTAKKQWSLSEWITNFLRDDHMYYGDTDYDDNYLPDDSPMPGGDADGMYEDMGEDGLLESIAIILLAGALIGLIYYRQMRQQNHRQQEAGQNAALPPGQQQQGQGQDGELFPQPGDPAFNQWVAGGVGH
;
A
#
# COMPACT_ATOMS: atom_id res chain seq x y z
N MET A 1 -4.32 -30.26 -59.10
CA MET A 1 -4.27 -31.32 -60.13
C MET A 1 -4.38 -32.66 -59.41
N THR A 2 -5.04 -33.64 -60.04
CA THR A 2 -4.91 -35.12 -59.86
C THR A 2 -4.90 -35.75 -58.45
N LEU A 3 -5.76 -36.78 -58.31
CA LEU A 3 -5.83 -37.77 -57.21
C LEU A 3 -4.66 -38.78 -57.22
N GLY A 4 -4.60 -39.61 -56.17
CA GLY A 4 -3.72 -40.79 -56.02
C GLY A 4 -3.23 -40.95 -54.57
N ASP A 5 -3.80 -41.73 -53.63
CA ASP A 5 -4.64 -42.95 -53.60
C ASP A 5 -3.86 -44.28 -53.31
N GLN A 6 -4.51 -45.26 -52.66
CA GLN A 6 -4.05 -46.61 -52.20
C GLN A 6 -3.17 -46.65 -50.92
N GLN A 7 -3.50 -47.37 -49.81
CA GLN A 7 -3.72 -48.82 -49.52
C GLN A 7 -2.39 -49.63 -49.32
N ASP A 8 -2.23 -50.70 -48.51
CA ASP A 8 -3.03 -51.48 -47.50
C ASP A 8 -2.04 -52.41 -46.69
N SER A 9 -2.30 -53.31 -45.71
CA SER A 9 -3.50 -53.80 -44.96
C SER A 9 -3.13 -54.65 -43.71
N LEU A 10 -3.62 -54.31 -42.49
CA LEU A 10 -3.83 -55.20 -41.30
C LEU A 10 -2.60 -56.03 -40.73
N HIS A 11 -2.61 -56.86 -39.67
CA HIS A 11 -3.62 -57.52 -38.79
C HIS A 11 -3.17 -57.68 -37.30
N GLN A 12 -4.07 -57.31 -36.37
CA GLN A 12 -4.69 -58.08 -35.26
C GLN A 12 -3.93 -58.89 -34.14
N HIS A 13 -4.42 -58.68 -32.90
CA HIS A 13 -4.43 -59.51 -31.67
C HIS A 13 -5.28 -60.84 -31.82
N PRO A 14 -5.55 -61.75 -30.83
CA PRO A 14 -5.58 -61.57 -29.34
C PRO A 14 -5.36 -62.77 -28.35
N ALA A 15 -5.37 -62.44 -27.03
CA ALA A 15 -5.88 -63.23 -25.87
C ALA A 15 -5.22 -64.61 -25.51
N THR A 16 -5.52 -65.34 -24.41
CA THR A 16 -6.60 -65.31 -23.38
C THR A 16 -6.16 -65.68 -21.92
N ASN A 17 -6.74 -64.95 -20.95
CA ASN A 17 -7.18 -65.32 -19.57
C ASN A 17 -7.07 -66.75 -18.96
N SER A 18 -6.79 -66.80 -17.64
CA SER A 18 -7.65 -67.33 -16.52
C SER A 18 -7.07 -68.36 -15.49
N ALA A 19 -7.68 -68.36 -14.29
CA ALA A 19 -7.86 -69.47 -13.30
C ALA A 19 -7.10 -69.52 -11.93
N PHE A 20 -7.78 -69.02 -10.88
CA PHE A 20 -8.15 -69.69 -9.59
C PHE A 20 -7.19 -69.98 -8.38
N HIS A 21 -7.56 -69.36 -7.24
CA HIS A 21 -7.84 -69.89 -5.86
C HIS A 21 -6.79 -70.27 -4.77
N LEU A 22 -7.03 -69.66 -3.58
CA LEU A 22 -7.19 -70.25 -2.21
C LEU A 22 -6.02 -70.38 -1.18
N CYS A 23 -6.46 -70.37 0.11
CA CYS A 23 -5.78 -70.62 1.40
C CYS A 23 -4.76 -69.54 1.87
N ILE A 24 -4.89 -68.87 3.04
CA ILE A 24 -5.15 -69.23 4.47
C ILE A 24 -3.88 -69.66 5.22
N SER A 25 -3.39 -68.78 6.11
CA SER A 25 -2.82 -69.13 7.44
C SER A 25 -2.46 -67.90 8.30
N ASP A 26 -3.11 -67.76 9.46
CA ASP A 26 -2.63 -67.07 10.68
C ASP A 26 -2.24 -68.21 11.68
N PRO A 27 -1.19 -68.12 12.53
CA PRO A 27 -1.40 -67.57 13.90
C PRO A 27 -0.17 -67.02 14.69
N ARG A 28 -0.44 -65.99 15.52
CA ARG A 28 -0.09 -65.85 16.97
C ARG A 28 1.35 -65.89 17.55
N ASN A 29 1.49 -65.14 18.67
CA ASN A 29 2.26 -65.44 19.91
C ASN A 29 3.83 -65.36 19.84
N GLU A 30 4.58 -65.01 20.89
CA GLU A 30 4.28 -64.66 22.31
C GLU A 30 5.47 -63.96 23.02
N LEU A 31 5.30 -63.56 24.30
CA LEU A 31 6.33 -63.39 25.36
C LEU A 31 7.33 -62.18 25.25
N ASP A 32 7.70 -61.47 26.34
CA ASP A 32 7.13 -61.39 27.70
C ASP A 32 7.66 -60.18 28.52
N SER A 33 7.09 -60.02 29.73
CA SER A 33 7.51 -59.23 30.91
C SER A 33 7.28 -57.71 30.88
N ASP A 34 6.64 -57.04 31.87
CA ASP A 34 6.43 -57.18 33.33
C ASP A 34 7.30 -56.21 34.17
N VAL A 35 6.85 -55.61 35.28
CA VAL A 35 5.49 -55.23 35.74
C VAL A 35 5.62 -54.31 36.98
N ARG A 36 4.65 -53.41 37.23
CA ARG A 36 3.98 -53.22 38.56
C ARG A 36 3.00 -52.03 38.57
N HIS A 37 1.90 -52.25 39.29
CA HIS A 37 0.89 -51.24 39.65
C HIS A 37 1.17 -50.65 41.05
N ASP A 38 0.52 -49.53 41.34
CA ASP A 38 -0.54 -49.33 42.36
C ASP A 38 -1.06 -47.89 42.13
N GLU A 39 -2.33 -47.60 41.79
CA GLU A 39 -3.59 -47.74 42.56
C GLU A 39 -3.54 -47.12 43.98
N GLY A 40 -4.45 -46.22 44.39
CA GLY A 40 -5.53 -45.55 43.65
C GLY A 40 -6.55 -44.84 44.58
N LEU A 41 -7.47 -44.05 44.00
CA LEU A 41 -8.72 -43.50 44.59
C LEU A 41 -8.61 -42.50 45.77
N ASP A 42 -9.60 -41.62 46.07
CA ASP A 42 -10.67 -40.95 45.29
C ASP A 42 -11.35 -39.85 46.18
N GLN A 43 -12.15 -38.96 45.57
CA GLN A 43 -13.27 -38.16 46.14
C GLN A 43 -13.08 -36.78 46.83
N LYS A 44 -13.43 -35.75 46.02
CA LYS A 44 -14.51 -34.75 46.24
C LYS A 44 -14.31 -33.55 47.22
N ALA A 45 -14.85 -32.41 46.73
CA ALA A 45 -15.59 -31.36 47.46
C ALA A 45 -14.78 -30.37 48.36
N VAL A 46 -15.16 -29.10 48.52
CA VAL A 46 -16.08 -28.17 47.79
C VAL A 46 -15.82 -26.73 48.32
N VAL A 47 -16.02 -25.66 47.50
CA VAL A 47 -16.09 -24.23 47.95
C VAL A 47 -14.77 -23.70 48.57
N LEU A 48 -14.45 -22.41 48.66
CA LEU A 48 -14.65 -21.15 47.88
C LEU A 48 -13.66 -20.14 48.53
N ASP A 49 -13.53 -18.91 48.01
CA ASP A 49 -12.93 -17.75 48.68
C ASP A 49 -11.54 -17.89 49.36
N LEU A 50 -10.49 -17.42 48.65
CA LEU A 50 -9.45 -16.57 49.27
C LEU A 50 -8.66 -15.75 48.22
N PHE A 51 -9.39 -15.08 47.33
CA PHE A 51 -8.85 -13.88 46.66
C PHE A 51 -8.78 -12.72 47.66
N PHE A 52 -7.95 -11.70 47.37
CA PHE A 52 -7.61 -10.55 48.23
C PHE A 52 -6.77 -10.85 49.49
N ALA A 53 -5.44 -10.99 49.32
CA ALA A 53 -4.45 -10.17 50.05
C ALA A 53 -2.98 -10.55 49.71
N SER A 54 -2.31 -9.81 48.82
CA SER A 54 -0.84 -9.53 48.83
C SER A 54 -0.35 -8.93 47.50
N LEU A 55 -0.60 -7.63 47.26
CA LEU A 55 -0.15 -6.95 46.03
C LEU A 55 0.53 -5.61 46.30
N ILE A 56 1.54 -5.62 47.16
CA ILE A 56 2.47 -4.49 47.40
C ILE A 56 3.90 -5.02 47.58
N TYR A 57 4.71 -5.04 46.52
CA TYR A 57 6.16 -4.79 46.52
C TYR A 57 6.74 -4.95 45.10
N PRO A 58 7.24 -3.87 44.45
CA PRO A 58 8.07 -4.00 43.26
C PRO A 58 9.54 -4.18 43.65
N ALA A 59 10.09 -5.37 43.42
CA ALA A 59 11.51 -5.63 43.63
C ALA A 59 12.33 -5.18 42.40
N VAL A 60 13.04 -4.04 42.52
CA VAL A 60 14.02 -3.61 41.52
C VAL A 60 15.28 -4.46 41.64
N LEU A 61 15.50 -5.40 40.71
CA LEU A 61 16.81 -5.96 40.38
C LEU A 61 16.75 -6.80 39.09
N ALA A 62 17.18 -6.23 37.97
CA ALA A 62 17.59 -6.98 36.79
C ALA A 62 19.08 -6.68 36.58
N GLN A 63 19.91 -7.72 36.51
CA GLN A 63 21.35 -7.56 36.51
C GLN A 63 21.85 -7.10 35.12
N VAL A 64 22.70 -6.07 35.11
CA VAL A 64 23.60 -5.84 33.98
C VAL A 64 24.60 -7.00 33.95
N GLN A 65 24.66 -7.71 32.83
CA GLN A 65 25.66 -8.75 32.60
C GLN A 65 26.55 -8.27 31.45
N ASP A 66 27.76 -7.82 31.78
CA ASP A 66 28.77 -7.37 30.83
C ASP A 66 29.17 -8.54 29.91
N ASP A 67 28.88 -8.42 28.62
CA ASP A 67 29.63 -9.10 27.57
C ASP A 67 30.41 -8.07 26.76
N LYS A 68 31.73 -8.28 26.66
CA LYS A 68 32.66 -7.34 26.02
C LYS A 68 33.04 -7.80 24.62
N ASP A 69 33.55 -6.83 23.85
CA ASP A 69 34.32 -7.01 22.62
C ASP A 69 33.60 -7.69 21.45
N THR A 70 32.94 -6.86 20.63
CA THR A 70 33.27 -6.87 19.20
C THR A 70 33.07 -5.50 18.55
N THR A 71 34.11 -4.66 18.59
CA THR A 71 34.16 -3.42 17.81
C THR A 71 34.21 -3.73 16.31
N ARG A 72 33.08 -3.61 15.62
CA ARG A 72 33.03 -3.64 14.14
C ARG A 72 32.19 -2.50 13.59
N THR A 73 32.85 -1.64 12.82
CA THR A 73 32.21 -0.59 12.04
C THR A 73 31.27 -1.19 11.00
N ALA A 74 30.05 -0.66 10.98
CA ALA A 74 29.00 -1.02 10.03
C ALA A 74 28.41 0.27 9.43
N ASP A 75 29.24 1.04 8.73
CA ASP A 75 28.74 2.08 7.83
C ASP A 75 27.77 1.44 6.82
N GLY A 76 26.58 2.03 6.69
CA GLY A 76 25.46 1.41 5.96
C GLY A 76 24.09 2.06 6.15
N SER A 77 23.95 3.11 6.96
CA SER A 77 22.77 3.99 6.95
C SER A 77 22.99 5.17 5.98
N PRO A 78 21.94 5.62 5.26
CA PRO A 78 22.00 6.92 4.61
C PRO A 78 22.11 8.01 5.69
N GLN A 79 23.07 8.91 5.55
CA GLN A 79 23.09 10.14 6.34
C GLN A 79 22.11 11.12 5.70
N PRO A 80 21.28 11.86 6.47
CA PRO A 80 20.47 12.94 5.91
C PRO A 80 21.40 13.94 5.24
N SER A 81 21.28 14.07 3.92
CA SER A 81 22.36 14.66 3.13
C SER A 81 22.37 16.19 3.25
N LEU A 82 23.19 16.69 4.18
CA LEU A 82 23.71 18.07 4.20
C LEU A 82 24.65 18.27 2.99
N ALA A 83 24.06 18.21 1.80
CA ALA A 83 24.69 18.32 0.50
C ALA A 83 25.09 19.77 0.17
N ALA A 84 25.88 20.37 1.06
CA ALA A 84 26.55 21.63 0.82
C ALA A 84 27.62 21.45 -0.26
N GLN A 85 27.21 21.57 -1.53
CA GLN A 85 28.14 21.65 -2.67
C GLN A 85 28.85 23.02 -2.68
N SER A 86 29.78 23.22 -1.74
CA SER A 86 30.69 24.36 -1.74
C SER A 86 32.04 23.97 -2.34
N ALA A 87 32.48 24.74 -3.34
CA ALA A 87 33.75 24.48 -4.05
C ALA A 87 34.96 24.80 -3.16
N THR A 88 36.01 23.98 -3.27
CA THR A 88 37.18 23.99 -2.38
C THR A 88 38.03 25.28 -2.50
N PRO A 89 38.21 26.06 -1.41
CA PRO A 89 39.22 27.11 -1.34
C PRO A 89 40.59 26.53 -0.97
N GLN A 90 41.66 27.01 -1.60
CA GLN A 90 43.04 26.64 -1.26
C GLN A 90 43.53 27.39 0.00
N GLN A 91 44.35 26.73 0.82
CA GLN A 91 44.93 27.33 2.04
C GLN A 91 46.01 28.39 1.74
N PRO A 92 46.03 29.50 2.50
CA PRO A 92 47.24 30.27 2.76
C PRO A 92 47.68 30.21 4.25
N LEU A 93 48.97 30.46 4.50
CA LEU A 93 49.65 30.18 5.77
C LEU A 93 49.30 31.13 6.94
N HIS A 94 49.60 30.65 8.16
CA HIS A 94 49.56 31.41 9.42
C HIS A 94 50.30 32.77 9.38
N GLY A 95 49.67 33.78 9.97
CA GLY A 95 50.33 34.97 10.52
C GLY A 95 49.74 35.33 11.88
N LYS A 96 50.55 35.32 12.95
CA LYS A 96 50.11 35.77 14.29
C LYS A 96 50.32 37.28 14.42
N GLY A 97 49.23 38.05 14.55
CA GLY A 97 49.25 39.48 14.86
C GLY A 97 48.20 39.85 15.90
N GLY A 98 48.60 40.53 16.97
CA GLY A 98 47.69 40.93 18.06
C GLY A 98 46.94 42.22 17.74
N GLY A 99 45.65 42.12 17.48
CA GLY A 99 44.71 43.23 17.31
C GLY A 99 43.28 42.71 17.45
N ARG A 100 42.28 43.60 17.63
CA ARG A 100 40.85 43.22 17.77
C ARG A 100 40.50 42.09 16.79
N LYS A 101 40.18 40.90 17.29
CA LYS A 101 39.87 39.73 16.45
C LYS A 101 38.79 40.12 15.45
N LYS A 102 39.15 40.19 14.18
CA LYS A 102 38.15 40.23 13.10
C LYS A 102 37.45 38.87 13.16
N VAL A 103 36.17 38.89 13.50
CA VAL A 103 35.36 37.68 13.60
C VAL A 103 35.27 37.07 12.21
N ASP A 104 35.81 35.86 12.06
CA ASP A 104 35.68 35.08 10.84
C ASP A 104 34.46 34.17 10.99
N GLY A 105 33.40 34.50 10.24
CA GLY A 105 32.15 33.75 10.28
C GLY A 105 32.31 32.31 9.81
N ALA A 106 33.29 32.00 8.94
CA ALA A 106 33.57 30.62 8.54
C ALA A 106 34.14 29.80 9.71
N GLU A 107 35.11 30.37 10.45
CA GLU A 107 35.70 29.73 11.63
C GLU A 107 34.67 29.53 12.77
N GLN A 108 33.58 30.29 12.79
CA GLN A 108 32.44 30.09 13.71
C GLN A 108 31.47 29.01 13.23
N VAL A 109 31.11 28.99 11.94
CA VAL A 109 30.26 27.94 11.35
C VAL A 109 30.91 26.56 11.51
N ASP A 110 32.21 26.41 11.25
CA ASP A 110 32.94 25.15 11.45
C ASP A 110 32.88 24.67 12.91
N LYS A 111 32.99 25.59 13.88
CA LYS A 111 32.88 25.27 15.31
C LYS A 111 31.44 24.88 15.69
N ALA A 112 30.44 25.60 15.20
CA ALA A 112 29.04 25.26 15.43
C ALA A 112 28.71 23.87 14.84
N LEU A 113 29.11 23.59 13.60
CA LEU A 113 28.95 22.28 12.96
C LEU A 113 29.70 21.17 13.73
N PHE A 114 30.86 21.45 14.31
CA PHE A 114 31.55 20.51 15.19
C PHE A 114 30.74 20.17 16.45
N PHE A 115 30.12 21.17 17.10
CA PHE A 115 29.24 20.94 18.26
C PHE A 115 27.95 20.20 17.88
N LEU A 116 27.29 20.56 16.78
CA LEU A 116 26.08 19.90 16.28
C LEU A 116 26.35 18.43 15.91
N ARG A 117 27.39 18.16 15.09
CA ARG A 117 27.84 16.79 14.76
C ARG A 117 28.34 16.01 15.98
N ARG A 118 28.64 16.66 17.11
CA ARG A 118 28.96 15.98 18.38
C ARG A 118 27.69 15.66 19.16
N TYR A 119 26.72 16.57 19.20
CA TYR A 119 25.43 16.35 19.85
C TYR A 119 24.66 15.20 19.17
N GLU A 120 24.58 15.19 17.85
CA GLU A 120 23.95 14.15 17.03
C GLU A 120 24.54 12.74 17.30
N ARG A 121 25.87 12.61 17.29
CA ARG A 121 26.55 11.34 17.63
C ARG A 121 26.38 10.88 19.08
N LEU A 122 25.90 11.74 19.97
CA LEU A 122 25.57 11.39 21.37
C LEU A 122 24.07 11.11 21.56
N HIS A 123 23.22 11.55 20.63
CA HIS A 123 21.76 11.39 20.67
C HIS A 123 21.26 10.88 19.31
N PRO A 124 21.63 9.65 18.88
CA PRO A 124 21.11 9.06 17.66
C PRO A 124 19.58 8.95 17.75
N ARG A 125 18.88 9.24 16.65
CA ARG A 125 17.42 9.02 16.56
C ARG A 125 17.12 7.54 16.83
N PRO A 126 16.20 7.21 17.75
CA PRO A 126 15.90 5.82 18.08
C PRO A 126 15.02 5.20 16.98
N SER A 127 15.63 4.62 15.95
CA SER A 127 14.91 3.98 14.83
C SER A 127 13.88 2.97 15.35
N ARG A 128 12.59 3.33 15.26
CA ARG A 128 11.50 2.55 15.83
C ARG A 128 11.16 1.34 14.96
N LYS A 129 12.01 0.30 15.04
CA LYS A 129 11.77 -0.96 14.34
C LYS A 129 10.33 -1.42 14.52
N GLN A 130 9.70 -1.78 13.41
CA GLN A 130 8.43 -2.48 13.43
C GLN A 130 8.59 -3.74 14.27
N SER A 131 7.53 -4.08 15.02
CA SER A 131 7.60 -5.11 16.04
C SER A 131 6.61 -6.21 15.68
N GLY A 132 7.09 -7.41 15.36
CA GLY A 132 6.23 -8.56 15.04
C GLY A 132 5.26 -8.91 16.17
N ILE A 133 4.44 -9.95 15.96
CA ILE A 133 3.20 -10.23 16.72
C ILE A 133 3.34 -10.12 18.26
N LEU A 134 4.42 -10.64 18.85
CA LEU A 134 4.67 -10.52 20.30
C LEU A 134 4.83 -9.06 20.78
N GLY A 135 5.38 -8.20 19.94
CA GLY A 135 5.57 -6.77 20.19
C GLY A 135 4.34 -5.91 19.88
N THR A 136 3.48 -6.27 18.90
CA THR A 136 2.15 -5.64 18.78
C THR A 136 1.24 -6.05 19.92
N VAL A 137 1.19 -7.33 20.29
CA VAL A 137 0.49 -7.78 21.51
C VAL A 137 1.06 -7.09 22.76
N GLY A 138 2.39 -6.94 22.86
CA GLY A 138 3.04 -6.17 23.93
C GLY A 138 2.65 -4.68 23.95
N LYS A 139 2.52 -4.03 22.78
CA LYS A 139 2.03 -2.64 22.66
C LYS A 139 0.56 -2.51 23.06
N TYR A 140 -0.30 -3.40 22.57
CA TYR A 140 -1.72 -3.42 22.96
C TYR A 140 -1.88 -3.67 24.47
N ALA A 141 -1.15 -4.62 25.03
CA ALA A 141 -1.09 -4.84 26.48
C ALA A 141 -0.61 -3.59 27.24
N LEU A 142 0.44 -2.89 26.77
CA LEU A 142 0.89 -1.63 27.37
C LEU A 142 -0.15 -0.50 27.27
N SER A 143 -0.92 -0.44 26.18
CA SER A 143 -2.00 0.55 26.02
C SER A 143 -3.24 0.24 26.87
N LEU A 144 -3.42 -1.02 27.26
CA LEU A 144 -4.45 -1.47 28.20
C LEU A 144 -4.03 -1.34 29.67
N VAL A 145 -2.73 -1.16 29.96
CA VAL A 145 -2.24 -0.75 31.28
C VAL A 145 -2.45 0.76 31.43
N PRO A 146 -3.32 1.23 32.35
CA PRO A 146 -3.47 2.66 32.59
C PRO A 146 -2.15 3.20 33.15
N GLN A 147 -1.46 4.05 32.38
CA GLN A 147 -0.29 4.77 32.87
C GLN A 147 -0.74 5.78 33.92
N ILE A 148 -0.64 5.40 35.19
CA ILE A 148 -0.80 6.30 36.34
C ILE A 148 0.41 7.26 36.33
N SER A 149 0.31 8.31 35.53
CA SER A 149 1.25 9.41 35.53
C SER A 149 1.07 10.16 36.85
N ALA A 150 1.98 9.88 37.79
CA ALA A 150 2.04 10.55 39.08
C ALA A 150 2.53 11.99 38.88
N GLN A 151 1.64 12.85 38.37
CA GLN A 151 1.84 14.30 38.35
C GLN A 151 2.01 14.77 39.80
N GLY A 152 3.27 15.09 40.16
CA GLY A 152 3.53 15.88 41.36
C GLY A 152 2.77 17.21 41.26
N PRO A 153 2.28 17.77 42.39
CA PRO A 153 1.43 18.95 42.37
C PRO A 153 2.12 20.11 41.64
N ALA A 154 1.41 20.71 40.68
CA ALA A 154 1.94 21.79 39.87
C ALA A 154 2.36 22.97 40.75
N SER A 155 3.61 23.42 40.62
CA SER A 155 4.09 24.64 41.25
C SER A 155 3.49 25.85 40.53
N GLU A 156 2.40 26.40 41.06
CA GLU A 156 1.82 27.66 40.60
C GLU A 156 2.88 28.77 40.69
N GLY A 157 3.47 29.17 39.56
CA GLY A 157 4.54 30.17 39.55
C GLY A 157 5.58 30.11 38.43
N SER A 158 5.27 29.59 37.25
CA SER A 158 6.14 29.71 36.06
C SER A 158 5.40 30.27 34.85
N VAL A 159 5.60 31.57 34.61
CA VAL A 159 5.27 32.21 33.33
C VAL A 159 6.27 31.75 32.27
N GLU A 160 5.78 31.34 31.10
CA GLU A 160 6.54 31.11 29.86
C GLU A 160 7.94 30.52 30.04
N GLY A 161 7.99 29.30 30.58
CA GLY A 161 9.23 28.55 30.76
C GLY A 161 9.89 28.17 29.44
N HIS A 162 10.76 29.04 28.92
CA HIS A 162 11.71 28.69 27.86
C HIS A 162 12.46 27.41 28.25
N LYS A 163 12.32 26.34 27.47
CA LYS A 163 13.22 25.18 27.58
C LYS A 163 14.63 25.64 27.22
N GLU A 164 15.53 25.68 28.21
CA GLU A 164 16.94 25.95 27.96
C GLU A 164 17.49 24.92 26.96
N LEU A 165 18.07 25.41 25.86
CA LEU A 165 18.62 24.55 24.82
C LEU A 165 19.77 23.70 25.40
N PRO A 166 19.95 22.44 24.97
CA PRO A 166 21.06 21.61 25.43
C PRO A 166 22.39 22.35 25.22
N GLY A 167 23.24 22.46 26.26
CA GLY A 167 24.42 23.34 26.25
C GLY A 167 25.26 23.35 24.96
N PRO A 168 25.63 22.19 24.36
CA PRO A 168 26.35 22.15 23.08
C PRO A 168 25.58 22.75 21.88
N VAL A 169 24.25 22.65 21.89
CA VAL A 169 23.37 23.26 20.88
C VAL A 169 23.23 24.77 21.15
N ALA A 170 23.11 25.19 22.41
CA ALA A 170 23.09 26.60 22.78
C ALA A 170 24.40 27.33 22.38
N ASP A 171 25.56 26.71 22.65
CA ASP A 171 26.87 27.20 22.20
C ASP A 171 26.97 27.25 20.67
N ALA A 172 26.41 26.26 19.96
CA ALA A 172 26.38 26.25 18.49
C ALA A 172 25.48 27.36 17.91
N VAL A 173 24.27 27.55 18.45
CA VAL A 173 23.35 28.63 18.05
C VAL A 173 24.01 29.99 18.26
N ARG A 174 24.61 30.26 19.42
CA ARG A 174 25.33 31.52 19.67
C ARG A 174 26.46 31.76 18.65
N LEU A 175 27.23 30.72 18.30
CA LEU A 175 28.28 30.84 17.28
C LEU A 175 27.72 31.13 15.88
N LEU A 176 26.58 30.53 15.52
CA LEU A 176 25.89 30.83 14.26
C LEU A 176 25.27 32.25 14.27
N GLU A 177 24.73 32.72 15.40
CA GLU A 177 24.22 34.09 15.55
C GLU A 177 25.35 35.12 15.40
N GLU A 178 26.51 34.90 16.04
CA GLU A 178 27.69 35.74 15.88
C GLU A 178 28.14 35.79 14.41
N ALA A 179 28.13 34.65 13.69
CA ALA A 179 28.48 34.58 12.27
C ALA A 179 27.41 35.24 11.35
N ALA A 180 26.12 35.10 11.69
CA ALA A 180 25.01 35.70 10.97
C ALA A 180 24.98 37.24 11.12
N GLN A 181 25.46 37.79 12.24
CA GLN A 181 25.69 39.24 12.40
C GLN A 181 26.78 39.78 11.45
N VAL A 182 27.73 38.93 11.03
CA VAL A 182 28.74 39.25 9.99
C VAL A 182 28.19 39.01 8.57
N ASN A 183 26.90 38.66 8.44
CA ASN A 183 26.23 38.25 7.19
C ASN A 183 26.91 37.05 6.51
N ASN A 184 27.43 36.09 7.28
CA ASN A 184 27.83 34.80 6.70
C ASN A 184 26.58 34.06 6.17
N PRO A 185 26.56 33.63 4.89
CA PRO A 185 25.36 33.06 4.28
C PRO A 185 25.00 31.68 4.84
N ASP A 186 26.01 30.85 5.14
CA ASP A 186 25.84 29.49 5.63
C ASP A 186 25.30 29.51 7.06
N ALA A 187 25.74 30.46 7.89
CA ALA A 187 25.22 30.68 9.23
C ALA A 187 23.73 31.10 9.22
N ILE A 188 23.35 32.01 8.33
CA ILE A 188 21.94 32.44 8.17
C ILE A 188 21.09 31.26 7.67
N PHE A 189 21.60 30.46 6.74
CA PHE A 189 20.91 29.26 6.25
C PHE A 189 20.72 28.23 7.36
N LEU A 190 21.78 27.84 8.07
CA LEU A 190 21.72 26.84 9.14
C LEU A 190 20.76 27.24 10.27
N LEU A 191 20.74 28.52 10.66
CA LEU A 191 19.76 29.02 11.63
C LEU A 191 18.31 28.91 11.10
N ALA A 192 18.07 29.24 9.83
CA ALA A 192 16.75 29.11 9.21
C ALA A 192 16.29 27.64 9.20
N GLU A 193 17.15 26.72 8.76
CA GLU A 193 16.87 25.28 8.74
C GLU A 193 16.62 24.70 10.15
N MET A 194 17.35 25.17 11.17
CA MET A 194 17.16 24.75 12.56
C MET A 194 15.81 25.21 13.13
N HIS A 195 15.39 26.45 12.85
CA HIS A 195 14.07 26.97 13.23
C HIS A 195 12.92 26.41 12.37
N PHE A 196 13.17 25.98 11.13
CA PHE A 196 12.14 25.47 10.24
C PHE A 196 11.81 23.99 10.49
N TYR A 197 12.83 23.13 10.63
CA TYR A 197 12.68 21.68 10.83
C TYR A 197 12.69 21.23 12.30
N SER A 198 12.75 22.16 13.26
CA SER A 198 12.90 21.88 14.71
C SER A 198 14.14 21.02 15.05
N ASN A 199 15.21 21.14 14.26
CA ASN A 199 16.38 20.28 14.37
C ASN A 199 17.17 20.52 15.68
N PHE A 200 17.87 19.48 16.17
CA PHE A 200 18.67 19.50 17.39
C PHE A 200 17.92 19.92 18.68
N SER A 201 16.60 19.66 18.74
CA SER A 201 15.70 20.08 19.83
C SER A 201 15.50 21.59 19.96
N VAL A 202 15.83 22.38 18.92
CA VAL A 202 15.39 23.77 18.81
C VAL A 202 13.89 23.78 18.47
N PRO A 203 13.04 24.58 19.15
CA PRO A 203 11.62 24.66 18.81
C PRO A 203 11.40 25.33 17.44
N ALA A 204 10.37 24.90 16.73
CA ALA A 204 10.03 25.47 15.43
C ALA A 204 9.58 26.94 15.52
N ASP A 205 10.15 27.81 14.68
CA ASP A 205 9.80 29.23 14.55
C ASP A 205 9.79 29.60 13.06
N TYR A 206 8.63 29.39 12.43
CA TYR A 206 8.44 29.69 11.01
C TYR A 206 8.57 31.20 10.68
N PRO A 207 8.10 32.16 11.50
CA PRO A 207 8.35 33.59 11.28
C PRO A 207 9.83 33.98 11.26
N GLU A 208 10.65 33.51 12.22
CA GLU A 208 12.09 33.80 12.23
C GLU A 208 12.81 33.08 11.09
N ALA A 209 12.47 31.81 10.81
CA ALA A 209 13.00 31.08 9.65
C ALA A 209 12.72 31.83 8.33
N PHE A 210 11.48 32.27 8.10
CA PHE A 210 11.10 33.08 6.93
C PHE A 210 11.96 34.35 6.82
N LYS A 211 12.12 35.09 7.92
CA LYS A 211 12.94 36.30 8.00
C LYS A 211 14.41 36.01 7.65
N ARG A 212 14.97 34.87 8.05
CA ARG A 212 16.34 34.44 7.70
C ARG A 212 16.46 33.99 6.25
N TYR A 213 15.53 33.22 5.70
CA TYR A 213 15.52 32.91 4.26
C TYR A 213 15.39 34.19 3.41
N HIS A 214 14.58 35.16 3.83
CA HIS A 214 14.44 36.45 3.16
C HIS A 214 15.72 37.30 3.24
N GLN A 215 16.38 37.35 4.40
CA GLN A 215 17.72 37.95 4.55
C GLN A 215 18.73 37.32 3.58
N LEU A 216 18.81 35.98 3.53
CA LEU A 216 19.77 35.27 2.68
C LEU A 216 19.48 35.39 1.18
N ALA A 217 18.21 35.34 0.78
CA ALA A 217 17.80 35.52 -0.61
C ALA A 217 18.06 36.95 -1.12
N SER A 218 17.92 37.97 -0.26
CA SER A 218 18.17 39.38 -0.63
C SER A 218 19.65 39.78 -0.59
N LEU A 219 20.48 39.14 0.24
CA LEU A 219 21.93 39.38 0.29
C LEU A 219 22.69 38.67 -0.84
N ASN A 220 22.42 37.38 -1.04
CA ASN A 220 23.27 36.51 -1.89
C ASN A 220 22.55 35.93 -3.11
N GLY A 221 21.23 36.09 -3.24
CA GLY A 221 20.46 35.43 -4.31
C GLY A 221 20.47 33.89 -4.21
N ASN A 222 20.70 33.34 -3.00
CA ASN A 222 20.86 31.90 -2.77
C ASN A 222 19.60 31.12 -3.22
N SER A 223 19.78 30.13 -4.10
CA SER A 223 18.67 29.40 -4.72
C SER A 223 17.96 28.41 -3.80
N SER A 224 18.61 27.92 -2.74
CA SER A 224 17.95 27.14 -1.68
C SER A 224 17.06 28.05 -0.82
N ALA A 225 17.55 29.22 -0.42
CA ALA A 225 16.75 30.20 0.32
C ALA A 225 15.54 30.68 -0.51
N GLN A 226 15.73 30.93 -1.81
CA GLN A 226 14.63 31.26 -2.73
C GLN A 226 13.64 30.09 -2.90
N HIS A 227 14.09 28.83 -2.92
CA HIS A 227 13.20 27.66 -2.92
C HIS A 227 12.33 27.62 -1.66
N MET A 228 12.92 27.82 -0.48
CA MET A 228 12.19 27.83 0.79
C MET A 228 11.18 28.99 0.87
N LEU A 229 11.54 30.19 0.40
CA LEU A 229 10.57 31.29 0.27
C LEU A 229 9.43 30.94 -0.68
N GLY A 230 9.73 30.35 -1.84
CA GLY A 230 8.73 29.89 -2.81
C GLY A 230 7.74 28.89 -2.20
N PHE A 231 8.25 27.94 -1.42
CA PHE A 231 7.45 26.96 -0.68
C PHE A 231 6.57 27.61 0.39
N MET A 232 7.14 28.47 1.26
CA MET A 232 6.39 29.14 2.33
C MET A 232 5.27 30.03 1.78
N TYR A 233 5.52 30.76 0.68
CA TYR A 233 4.47 31.51 -0.02
C TYR A 233 3.40 30.61 -0.68
N SER A 234 3.72 29.38 -1.07
CA SER A 234 2.73 28.46 -1.64
C SER A 234 1.80 27.86 -0.58
N THR A 235 2.36 27.54 0.59
CA THR A 235 1.68 26.74 1.61
C THR A 235 1.06 27.57 2.73
N GLY A 236 1.68 28.71 3.08
CA GLY A 236 1.32 29.49 4.27
C GLY A 236 1.70 28.80 5.59
N ILE A 237 2.70 27.90 5.56
CA ILE A 237 3.05 27.05 6.70
C ILE A 237 3.36 27.84 7.98
N GLY A 238 2.89 27.33 9.12
CA GLY A 238 3.07 27.94 10.43
C GLY A 238 2.41 29.30 10.63
N GLY A 239 1.60 29.78 9.68
CA GLY A 239 1.03 31.13 9.71
C GLY A 239 2.06 32.25 9.54
N ALA A 240 3.31 31.92 9.19
CA ALA A 240 4.41 32.90 9.08
C ALA A 240 4.20 33.91 7.95
N VAL A 241 3.45 33.52 6.91
CA VAL A 241 3.21 34.33 5.71
C VAL A 241 1.83 33.98 5.14
N GLU A 242 1.11 34.99 4.63
CA GLU A 242 -0.10 34.75 3.84
C GLU A 242 0.23 34.05 2.51
N ARG A 243 -0.65 33.13 2.10
CA ARG A 243 -0.47 32.31 0.89
C ARG A 243 -0.59 33.15 -0.38
N ASP A 244 0.52 33.32 -1.09
CA ASP A 244 0.63 34.08 -2.33
C ASP A 244 1.27 33.23 -3.44
N GLN A 245 0.44 32.73 -4.35
CA GLN A 245 0.87 31.88 -5.45
C GLN A 245 1.70 32.63 -6.51
N ALA A 246 1.56 33.96 -6.62
CA ALA A 246 2.35 34.77 -7.56
C ALA A 246 3.76 35.04 -7.02
N LYS A 247 3.91 35.34 -5.72
CA LYS A 247 5.21 35.40 -5.05
C LYS A 247 5.88 34.02 -5.02
N SER A 248 5.13 32.95 -4.72
CA SER A 248 5.63 31.57 -4.77
C SER A 248 6.25 31.24 -6.13
N LEU A 249 5.51 31.49 -7.22
CA LEU A 249 6.01 31.34 -8.58
C LEU A 249 7.29 32.15 -8.82
N LEU A 250 7.30 33.44 -8.45
CA LEU A 250 8.44 34.32 -8.65
C LEU A 250 9.70 33.78 -7.97
N TYR A 251 9.62 33.42 -6.69
CA TYR A 251 10.75 32.87 -5.94
C TYR A 251 11.22 31.52 -6.52
N HIS A 252 10.32 30.63 -6.93
CA HIS A 252 10.70 29.40 -7.64
C HIS A 252 11.37 29.68 -8.99
N THR A 253 10.95 30.70 -9.76
CA THR A 253 11.63 31.07 -11.02
C THR A 253 13.05 31.56 -10.82
N PHE A 254 13.32 32.34 -9.76
CA PHE A 254 14.70 32.72 -9.43
C PHE A 254 15.52 31.53 -8.90
N ALA A 255 14.95 30.70 -8.02
CA ALA A 255 15.61 29.51 -7.50
C ALA A 255 16.01 28.53 -8.64
N ALA A 256 15.11 28.34 -9.61
CA ALA A 256 15.36 27.53 -10.80
C ALA A 256 16.43 28.12 -11.72
N GLN A 257 16.48 29.46 -11.89
CA GLN A 257 17.57 30.13 -12.62
C GLN A 257 18.91 29.97 -11.87
N GLY A 258 18.89 29.99 -10.54
CA GLY A 258 20.02 29.63 -9.67
C GLY A 258 20.23 28.11 -9.49
N GLY A 259 19.71 27.28 -10.39
CA GLY A 259 20.02 25.86 -10.51
C GLY A 259 19.24 24.88 -9.61
N SER A 260 18.38 25.37 -8.71
CA SER A 260 17.62 24.56 -7.75
C SER A 260 16.72 23.53 -8.47
N VAL A 261 17.11 22.25 -8.42
CA VAL A 261 16.40 21.16 -9.11
C VAL A 261 14.98 20.99 -8.56
N LYS A 262 14.81 21.09 -7.23
CA LYS A 262 13.49 21.06 -6.57
C LYS A 262 12.56 22.16 -7.10
N SER A 263 13.08 23.37 -7.32
CA SER A 263 12.28 24.47 -7.91
C SER A 263 12.02 24.28 -9.40
N GLU A 264 12.96 23.72 -10.17
CA GLU A 264 12.71 23.37 -11.58
C GLU A 264 11.58 22.32 -11.71
N MET A 265 11.54 21.33 -10.81
CA MET A 265 10.47 20.33 -10.72
C MET A 265 9.12 20.97 -10.36
N THR A 266 9.06 21.79 -9.30
CA THR A 266 7.86 22.55 -8.91
C THR A 266 7.33 23.45 -10.04
N LEU A 267 8.21 24.14 -10.80
CA LEU A 267 7.78 24.95 -11.95
C LEU A 267 7.23 24.10 -13.09
N ALA A 268 7.86 22.95 -13.37
CA ALA A 268 7.40 22.02 -14.40
C ALA A 268 5.96 21.54 -14.11
N PHE A 269 5.72 21.10 -12.86
CA PHE A 269 4.39 20.71 -12.39
C PHE A 269 3.37 21.85 -12.45
N ARG A 270 3.75 23.07 -12.03
CA ARG A 270 2.86 24.26 -12.08
C ARG A 270 2.45 24.61 -13.50
N TYR A 271 3.37 24.64 -14.46
CA TYR A 271 3.05 24.89 -15.87
C TYR A 271 2.29 23.74 -16.53
N HIS A 272 2.49 22.49 -16.08
CA HIS A 272 1.76 21.32 -16.55
C HIS A 272 0.30 21.29 -16.08
N THR A 273 0.03 21.69 -14.84
CA THR A 273 -1.30 21.61 -14.20
C THR A 273 -2.07 22.92 -14.12
N GLY A 274 -1.42 24.07 -14.35
CA GLY A 274 -2.04 25.40 -14.23
C GLY A 274 -2.09 25.96 -12.80
N VAL A 275 -1.25 25.47 -11.87
CA VAL A 275 -1.25 25.92 -10.46
C VAL A 275 -0.56 27.28 -10.33
N GLY A 276 -1.37 28.34 -10.25
CA GLY A 276 -0.92 29.74 -10.13
C GLY A 276 -0.43 30.37 -11.45
N VAL A 277 -0.56 29.66 -12.57
CA VAL A 277 -0.13 30.07 -13.91
C VAL A 277 -1.11 29.57 -14.98
N ALA A 278 -1.11 30.21 -16.15
CA ALA A 278 -1.72 29.61 -17.32
C ALA A 278 -0.98 28.30 -17.70
N GLN A 279 -1.74 27.26 -18.03
CA GLN A 279 -1.18 25.97 -18.45
C GLN A 279 -0.39 26.12 -19.75
N SER A 280 0.81 25.52 -19.81
CA SER A 280 1.70 25.62 -20.96
C SER A 280 2.60 24.39 -21.06
N CYS A 281 2.28 23.48 -21.98
CA CYS A 281 3.06 22.26 -22.17
C CYS A 281 4.52 22.53 -22.56
N ASN A 282 4.78 23.55 -23.39
CA ASN A 282 6.13 23.85 -23.87
C ASN A 282 7.06 24.37 -22.77
N THR A 283 6.56 25.13 -21.79
CA THR A 283 7.36 25.53 -20.63
C THR A 283 7.47 24.38 -19.62
N ALA A 284 6.43 23.58 -19.43
CA ALA A 284 6.49 22.37 -18.61
C ALA A 284 7.55 21.38 -19.10
N VAL A 285 7.55 21.02 -20.39
CA VAL A 285 8.58 20.17 -21.03
C VAL A 285 9.97 20.73 -20.80
N LYS A 286 10.17 22.03 -21.05
CA LYS A 286 11.48 22.69 -20.87
C LYS A 286 12.03 22.59 -19.45
N HIS A 287 11.17 22.61 -18.43
CA HIS A 287 11.59 22.44 -17.04
C HIS A 287 11.74 20.95 -16.66
N TYR A 288 10.81 20.07 -17.05
CA TYR A 288 10.93 18.63 -16.81
C TYR A 288 12.16 18.02 -17.49
N LYS A 289 12.48 18.42 -18.73
CA LYS A 289 13.69 17.99 -19.45
C LYS A 289 14.95 18.25 -18.63
N LYS A 290 15.16 19.48 -18.15
CA LYS A 290 16.32 19.82 -17.30
C LYS A 290 16.44 18.96 -16.03
N VAL A 291 15.31 18.61 -15.41
CA VAL A 291 15.29 17.75 -14.21
C VAL A 291 15.64 16.32 -14.63
N ALA A 292 15.09 15.84 -15.75
CA ALA A 292 15.40 14.54 -16.32
C ALA A 292 16.86 14.41 -16.78
N ASP A 293 17.45 15.46 -17.39
CA ASP A 293 18.86 15.53 -17.77
C ASP A 293 19.76 15.28 -16.54
N LYS A 294 19.50 16.00 -15.44
CA LYS A 294 20.20 15.85 -14.15
C LYS A 294 19.95 14.49 -13.50
N ALA A 295 18.73 13.96 -13.58
CA ALA A 295 18.39 12.64 -13.07
C ALA A 295 19.12 11.51 -13.83
N ILE A 296 19.30 11.66 -15.14
CA ILE A 296 20.02 10.71 -15.99
C ILE A 296 21.55 10.86 -15.84
N GLU A 297 22.06 12.08 -15.65
CA GLU A 297 23.45 12.31 -15.24
C GLU A 297 23.76 11.64 -13.89
N TRP A 298 22.90 11.83 -12.89
CA TRP A 298 22.99 11.14 -11.60
C TRP A 298 22.90 9.61 -11.75
N PHE A 299 21.94 9.10 -12.54
CA PHE A 299 21.83 7.66 -12.82
C PHE A 299 23.12 7.08 -13.43
N ARG A 300 23.72 7.78 -14.41
CA ARG A 300 24.94 7.37 -15.12
C ARG A 300 26.22 7.61 -14.32
N SER A 301 26.18 8.42 -13.26
CA SER A 301 27.32 8.59 -12.32
C SER A 301 27.59 7.35 -11.46
N GLY A 302 26.64 6.39 -11.44
CA GLY A 302 26.78 5.13 -10.72
C GLY A 302 27.74 4.12 -11.37
N PRO A 303 27.94 2.95 -10.72
CA PRO A 303 28.74 1.87 -11.29
C PRO A 303 28.08 1.26 -12.55
N PRO A 304 28.80 0.50 -13.39
CA PRO A 304 28.32 0.03 -14.70
C PRO A 304 26.91 -0.58 -14.67
N GLY A 305 26.05 -0.09 -15.57
CA GLY A 305 24.60 -0.36 -15.55
C GLY A 305 23.77 0.59 -14.68
N GLY A 306 24.37 1.66 -14.14
CA GLY A 306 23.70 2.79 -13.48
C GLY A 306 23.53 2.67 -11.96
N MET A 307 23.07 3.75 -11.33
CA MET A 307 22.68 3.77 -9.92
C MET A 307 21.53 2.78 -9.64
N ALA A 308 21.46 2.28 -8.41
CA ALA A 308 20.38 1.41 -7.95
C ALA A 308 19.97 1.77 -6.51
N TRP A 309 18.70 2.07 -6.32
CA TRP A 309 18.07 2.48 -5.06
C TRP A 309 16.78 1.69 -4.84
N VAL A 310 16.29 1.70 -3.60
CA VAL A 310 14.92 1.30 -3.28
C VAL A 310 14.05 2.55 -3.48
N PRO A 311 12.86 2.47 -4.11
CA PRO A 311 11.90 3.56 -4.08
C PRO A 311 11.29 3.65 -2.68
N ASP A 312 11.33 4.84 -2.08
CA ASP A 312 10.78 5.11 -0.75
C ASP A 312 9.42 5.81 -0.83
N SER A 313 8.97 6.21 -2.03
CA SER A 313 7.62 6.73 -2.23
C SER A 313 6.55 5.64 -2.11
N TYR A 314 5.68 5.76 -1.10
CA TYR A 314 4.44 5.00 -0.96
C TYR A 314 3.36 5.85 -0.28
N ARG A 315 2.07 5.48 -0.45
CA ARG A 315 0.99 6.22 0.22
C ARG A 315 0.80 5.69 1.63
N LEU A 316 0.82 6.57 2.63
CA LEU A 316 0.61 6.21 4.03
C LEU A 316 -0.75 5.52 4.24
N ALA A 317 -1.79 6.02 3.57
CA ALA A 317 -3.12 5.42 3.65
C ALA A 317 -3.12 3.94 3.25
N ASP A 318 -2.31 3.53 2.28
CA ASP A 318 -2.25 2.14 1.80
C ASP A 318 -1.69 1.17 2.86
N GLU A 319 -1.09 1.66 3.97
CA GLU A 319 -0.73 0.83 5.15
C GLU A 319 -1.94 0.53 6.06
N ASP A 320 -2.90 1.46 6.15
CA ASP A 320 -4.13 1.33 6.93
C ASP A 320 -5.26 0.60 6.15
N GLY A 321 -4.92 -0.04 5.02
CA GLY A 321 -5.88 -0.62 4.08
C GLY A 321 -6.49 0.40 3.11
N GLY A 322 -5.86 1.55 2.94
CA GLY A 322 -6.32 2.65 2.09
C GLY A 322 -7.12 3.71 2.85
N VAL A 323 -7.58 4.73 2.11
CA VAL A 323 -8.14 5.98 2.66
C VAL A 323 -9.45 5.80 3.45
N TYR A 324 -10.17 4.70 3.21
CA TYR A 324 -11.41 4.30 3.89
C TYR A 324 -11.25 3.02 4.72
N GLY A 325 -10.04 2.46 4.80
CA GLY A 325 -9.76 1.15 5.38
C GLY A 325 -9.89 -0.02 4.39
N GLU A 326 -9.40 -1.19 4.82
CA GLU A 326 -9.32 -2.42 4.04
C GLU A 326 -10.70 -2.85 3.50
N GLY A 327 -10.75 -3.22 2.22
CA GLY A 327 -11.96 -3.63 1.51
C GLY A 327 -12.93 -2.50 1.15
N ALA A 328 -12.82 -1.32 1.75
CA ALA A 328 -13.61 -0.13 1.37
C ALA A 328 -12.88 0.74 0.32
N SER A 329 -11.57 0.90 0.47
CA SER A 329 -10.74 1.76 -0.39
C SER A 329 -10.47 1.13 -1.76
N TYR A 330 -10.36 1.94 -2.82
CA TYR A 330 -9.97 1.46 -4.15
C TYR A 330 -8.58 0.78 -4.15
N SER A 331 -7.63 1.27 -3.36
CA SER A 331 -6.31 0.63 -3.24
C SER A 331 -6.31 -0.75 -2.58
N SER A 332 -7.41 -1.17 -1.94
CA SER A 332 -7.49 -2.41 -1.14
C SER A 332 -8.61 -3.38 -1.53
N SER A 333 -9.51 -3.00 -2.43
CA SER A 333 -10.75 -3.76 -2.72
C SER A 333 -10.69 -4.51 -4.06
N GLY A 334 -11.57 -5.51 -4.21
CA GLY A 334 -11.79 -6.23 -5.47
C GLY A 334 -10.52 -6.79 -6.10
N SER A 335 -10.16 -6.29 -7.29
CA SER A 335 -8.94 -6.73 -8.00
C SER A 335 -7.63 -6.22 -7.40
N ASN A 336 -7.67 -5.11 -6.65
CA ASN A 336 -6.49 -4.49 -6.03
C ASN A 336 -6.15 -5.05 -4.65
N ARG A 337 -7.09 -5.77 -4.01
CA ARG A 337 -6.88 -6.46 -2.72
C ARG A 337 -5.62 -7.32 -2.75
N ASN A 338 -4.82 -7.26 -1.69
CA ASN A 338 -3.67 -8.14 -1.50
C ASN A 338 -4.15 -9.61 -1.48
N LYS A 339 -3.88 -10.36 -2.56
CA LYS A 339 -4.39 -11.75 -2.71
C LYS A 339 -3.44 -12.71 -1.99
N ALA A 340 -3.91 -13.29 -0.88
CA ALA A 340 -3.18 -14.32 -0.16
C ALA A 340 -2.90 -15.52 -1.08
N GLY A 341 -1.63 -15.86 -1.23
CA GLY A 341 -1.21 -17.11 -1.87
C GLY A 341 -1.18 -18.24 -0.85
N VAL A 342 -1.47 -19.47 -1.26
CA VAL A 342 -1.44 -20.68 -0.40
C VAL A 342 -0.03 -21.00 0.14
N SER A 343 0.99 -20.20 -0.20
CA SER A 343 2.33 -20.22 0.43
C SER A 343 2.92 -18.82 0.64
N SER A 344 2.08 -17.79 0.67
CA SER A 344 2.46 -16.40 0.93
C SER A 344 1.22 -15.66 1.43
N ASP A 345 1.06 -15.63 2.76
CA ASP A 345 0.00 -14.89 3.43
C ASP A 345 0.05 -13.41 3.01
N ALA A 346 -1.08 -12.84 2.58
CA ALA A 346 -1.11 -11.49 2.00
C ALA A 346 -0.75 -10.40 3.01
N ASN A 347 -1.01 -10.68 4.29
CA ASN A 347 -0.81 -9.77 5.40
C ASN A 347 0.42 -10.17 6.26
N ALA A 348 1.28 -11.06 5.75
CA ALA A 348 2.60 -11.30 6.33
C ALA A 348 3.45 -10.04 6.28
N ALA A 349 3.99 -9.62 7.42
CA ALA A 349 4.99 -8.56 7.44
C ALA A 349 6.25 -9.01 6.68
N LEU A 350 7.05 -8.05 6.19
CA LEU A 350 8.30 -8.39 5.51
C LEU A 350 9.21 -9.27 6.38
N ASP A 351 9.23 -9.04 7.69
CA ASP A 351 9.97 -9.87 8.65
C ASP A 351 9.47 -11.33 8.68
N ASP A 352 8.16 -11.59 8.57
CA ASP A 352 7.59 -12.94 8.56
C ASP A 352 7.98 -13.69 7.27
N VAL A 353 7.96 -12.99 6.13
CA VAL A 353 8.42 -13.52 4.83
C VAL A 353 9.92 -13.81 4.86
N LEU A 354 10.72 -12.94 5.50
CA LEU A 354 12.15 -13.15 5.69
C LEU A 354 12.44 -14.33 6.63
N GLU A 355 11.71 -14.50 7.72
CA GLU A 355 11.85 -15.63 8.64
C GLU A 355 11.46 -16.95 7.96
N TYR A 356 10.35 -16.99 7.23
CA TYR A 356 9.96 -18.15 6.43
C TYR A 356 11.03 -18.52 5.39
N LEU A 357 11.54 -17.53 4.64
CA LEU A 357 12.58 -17.76 3.65
C LEU A 357 13.91 -18.20 4.27
N ASP A 358 14.29 -17.69 5.44
CA ASP A 358 15.49 -18.18 6.12
C ASP A 358 15.30 -19.59 6.72
N LEU A 359 14.12 -19.91 7.27
CA LEU A 359 13.77 -21.26 7.72
C LEU A 359 13.85 -22.27 6.56
N MET A 360 13.34 -21.93 5.38
CA MET A 360 13.43 -22.78 4.19
C MET A 360 14.86 -22.84 3.63
N SER A 361 15.62 -21.74 3.69
CA SER A 361 17.06 -21.70 3.44
C SER A 361 17.86 -22.61 4.39
N ARG A 362 17.51 -22.68 5.68
CA ARG A 362 18.11 -23.58 6.68
C ARG A 362 17.77 -25.04 6.41
N LYS A 363 16.53 -25.35 5.99
CA LYS A 363 16.11 -26.68 5.51
C LYS A 363 16.81 -27.11 4.21
N GLY A 364 17.52 -26.20 3.53
CA GLY A 364 18.32 -26.52 2.33
C GLY A 364 17.58 -26.35 1.00
N ASP A 365 16.49 -25.58 0.98
CA ASP A 365 15.89 -25.13 -0.28
C ASP A 365 16.75 -24.03 -0.94
N PHE A 366 17.12 -24.28 -2.18
CA PHE A 366 17.91 -23.37 -3.00
C PHE A 366 17.05 -22.25 -3.62
N LYS A 367 15.73 -22.45 -3.79
CA LYS A 367 14.81 -21.40 -4.27
C LYS A 367 14.67 -20.31 -3.20
N ALA A 368 14.31 -20.67 -1.97
CA ALA A 368 14.24 -19.74 -0.85
C ALA A 368 15.60 -19.05 -0.57
N THR A 369 16.71 -19.82 -0.60
CA THR A 369 18.06 -19.27 -0.47
C THR A 369 18.35 -18.21 -1.56
N PHE A 370 17.96 -18.45 -2.81
CA PHE A 370 18.13 -17.49 -3.90
C PHE A 370 17.22 -16.25 -3.74
N SER A 371 15.94 -16.44 -3.40
CA SER A 371 14.99 -15.35 -3.16
C SER A 371 15.46 -14.41 -2.05
N LEU A 372 15.96 -14.96 -0.93
CA LEU A 372 16.50 -14.20 0.19
C LEU A 372 17.79 -13.45 -0.20
N GLY A 373 18.64 -14.05 -1.04
CA GLY A 373 19.78 -13.37 -1.65
C GLY A 373 19.39 -12.18 -2.54
N ARG A 374 18.32 -12.33 -3.35
CA ARG A 374 17.75 -11.27 -4.17
C ARG A 374 17.17 -10.13 -3.33
N ILE A 375 16.34 -10.45 -2.34
CA ILE A 375 15.71 -9.46 -1.44
C ILE A 375 16.77 -8.60 -0.74
N HIS A 376 17.87 -9.18 -0.27
CA HIS A 376 18.99 -8.41 0.29
C HIS A 376 19.83 -7.63 -0.74
N TYR A 377 19.79 -7.97 -2.03
CA TYR A 377 20.57 -7.29 -3.07
C TYR A 377 19.82 -6.08 -3.66
N ASP A 378 18.55 -6.28 -3.99
CA ASP A 378 17.68 -5.25 -4.56
C ASP A 378 17.18 -4.29 -3.45
N GLY A 379 16.90 -4.82 -2.25
CA GLY A 379 16.26 -4.09 -1.15
C GLY A 379 14.75 -4.03 -1.31
N GLN A 380 14.04 -3.73 -0.21
CA GLN A 380 12.58 -3.56 -0.17
C GLN A 380 12.21 -2.49 0.87
N LYS A 381 10.96 -2.03 0.88
CA LYS A 381 10.43 -1.11 1.91
C LYS A 381 10.76 -1.65 3.32
N GLY A 382 11.36 -0.82 4.17
CA GLY A 382 11.84 -1.22 5.51
C GLY A 382 13.14 -2.06 5.55
N LEU A 383 13.62 -2.56 4.41
CA LEU A 383 14.83 -3.39 4.31
C LEU A 383 15.87 -2.80 3.35
N ALA A 384 16.81 -2.04 3.93
CA ALA A 384 17.97 -1.51 3.22
C ALA A 384 18.85 -2.60 2.58
N ARG A 385 19.42 -2.30 1.40
CA ARG A 385 20.25 -3.20 0.59
C ARG A 385 21.48 -3.69 1.37
N ASN A 386 21.61 -5.01 1.55
CA ASN A 386 22.71 -5.65 2.28
C ASN A 386 23.53 -6.60 1.38
N MET A 387 24.54 -6.02 0.70
CA MET A 387 25.42 -6.75 -0.22
C MET A 387 26.20 -7.89 0.46
N LYS A 388 26.50 -7.79 1.75
CA LYS A 388 27.26 -8.81 2.49
C LYS A 388 26.42 -10.08 2.64
N SER A 389 25.15 -9.94 3.03
CA SER A 389 24.18 -11.03 3.10
C SER A 389 23.85 -11.57 1.71
N ALA A 390 23.49 -10.70 0.76
CA ALA A 390 23.16 -11.08 -0.62
C ALA A 390 24.24 -11.98 -1.25
N LYS A 391 25.51 -11.54 -1.19
CA LYS A 391 26.67 -12.32 -1.65
C LYS A 391 26.74 -13.69 -0.98
N TRP A 392 26.51 -13.78 0.33
CA TRP A 392 26.56 -15.05 1.06
C TRP A 392 25.50 -16.03 0.57
N TYR A 393 24.25 -15.57 0.41
CA TYR A 393 23.15 -16.38 -0.13
C TYR A 393 23.41 -16.83 -1.57
N PHE A 394 23.84 -15.93 -2.48
CA PHE A 394 24.20 -16.32 -3.84
C PHE A 394 25.40 -17.30 -3.89
N MET A 395 26.42 -17.13 -3.04
CA MET A 395 27.52 -18.09 -2.94
C MET A 395 27.08 -19.44 -2.37
N LYS A 396 26.11 -19.46 -1.45
CA LYS A 396 25.52 -20.69 -0.90
C LYS A 396 24.79 -21.48 -2.00
N VAL A 397 24.00 -20.81 -2.85
CA VAL A 397 23.38 -21.43 -4.04
C VAL A 397 24.43 -21.92 -5.04
N ALA A 398 25.38 -21.05 -5.43
CA ALA A 398 26.39 -21.39 -6.44
C ALA A 398 27.26 -22.60 -6.06
N LYS A 399 27.54 -22.80 -4.76
CA LYS A 399 28.29 -23.97 -4.24
C LYS A 399 27.55 -25.30 -4.36
N LEU A 400 26.22 -25.30 -4.56
CA LEU A 400 25.45 -26.53 -4.75
C LEU A 400 25.62 -27.13 -6.15
N TYR A 401 26.06 -26.32 -7.13
CA TYR A 401 26.17 -26.71 -8.54
C TYR A 401 27.58 -26.56 -9.12
N TRP A 402 28.44 -25.69 -8.56
CA TRP A 402 29.86 -25.60 -8.95
C TRP A 402 30.82 -25.86 -7.79
N THR A 403 31.74 -26.78 -8.02
CA THR A 403 32.94 -26.98 -7.21
C THR A 403 33.86 -25.75 -7.30
N ARG A 404 34.75 -25.55 -6.31
CA ARG A 404 35.73 -24.44 -6.28
C ARG A 404 36.50 -24.28 -7.59
N ASP A 405 36.86 -25.41 -8.21
CA ASP A 405 37.66 -25.48 -9.43
C ASP A 405 36.81 -25.39 -10.72
N GLY A 406 35.54 -24.97 -10.62
CA GLY A 406 34.65 -24.67 -11.73
C GLY A 406 33.97 -25.86 -12.41
N ARG A 407 34.20 -27.09 -11.93
CA ARG A 407 33.47 -28.30 -12.37
C ARG A 407 32.02 -28.25 -11.91
N ILE A 408 31.10 -28.76 -12.73
CA ILE A 408 29.69 -28.94 -12.38
C ILE A 408 29.58 -30.11 -11.40
N ILE A 409 28.68 -30.00 -10.44
CA ILE A 409 28.27 -31.06 -9.51
C ILE A 409 26.99 -31.67 -10.07
N GLU A 410 27.01 -32.96 -10.43
CA GLU A 410 25.80 -33.70 -10.78
C GLU A 410 24.89 -33.76 -9.53
N SER A 411 23.67 -33.27 -9.66
CA SER A 411 22.72 -33.14 -8.55
C SER A 411 21.32 -33.51 -9.00
N GLU A 412 20.69 -34.41 -8.24
CA GLU A 412 19.32 -34.90 -8.45
C GLU A 412 18.25 -33.81 -8.28
N LYS A 413 18.63 -32.61 -7.80
CA LYS A 413 17.72 -31.49 -7.55
C LYS A 413 17.29 -30.80 -8.85
N HIS A 414 16.17 -31.27 -9.41
CA HIS A 414 15.56 -30.70 -10.61
C HIS A 414 15.42 -29.16 -10.53
N GLY A 415 15.84 -28.46 -11.58
CA GLY A 415 15.80 -27.00 -11.67
C GLY A 415 16.90 -26.24 -10.90
N LEU A 416 17.80 -26.92 -10.18
CA LEU A 416 18.93 -26.27 -9.48
C LEU A 416 19.79 -25.44 -10.43
N GLU A 417 20.09 -25.95 -11.61
CA GLU A 417 20.90 -25.27 -12.64
C GLU A 417 20.36 -23.86 -12.97
N LYS A 418 19.06 -23.73 -13.26
CA LYS A 418 18.41 -22.46 -13.64
C LYS A 418 18.39 -21.42 -12.50
N ILE A 419 18.55 -21.85 -11.25
CA ILE A 419 18.68 -20.97 -10.08
C ILE A 419 20.16 -20.66 -9.80
N ALA A 420 21.06 -21.62 -10.01
CA ALA A 420 22.50 -21.43 -9.91
C ALA A 420 23.04 -20.47 -10.99
N THR A 421 22.57 -20.54 -12.23
CA THR A 421 22.96 -19.60 -13.31
C THR A 421 22.46 -18.19 -13.06
N LYS A 422 21.24 -18.02 -12.55
CA LYS A 422 20.76 -16.72 -12.05
C LYS A 422 21.64 -16.20 -10.91
N ALA A 423 21.97 -17.03 -9.91
CA ALA A 423 22.89 -16.64 -8.84
C ALA A 423 24.29 -16.26 -9.36
N ALA A 424 24.79 -16.95 -10.39
CA ALA A 424 26.02 -16.58 -11.09
C ALA A 424 25.91 -15.22 -11.80
N GLY A 425 24.76 -14.91 -12.42
CA GLY A 425 24.48 -13.59 -12.99
C GLY A 425 24.54 -12.46 -11.96
N TYR A 426 23.91 -12.63 -10.79
CA TYR A 426 24.01 -11.67 -9.68
C TYR A 426 25.45 -11.56 -9.16
N LEU A 427 26.17 -12.66 -8.95
CA LEU A 427 27.57 -12.62 -8.53
C LEU A 427 28.47 -11.92 -9.56
N GLY A 428 28.26 -12.17 -10.85
CA GLY A 428 28.95 -11.47 -11.94
C GLY A 428 28.68 -9.97 -11.92
N ARG A 429 27.41 -9.58 -11.73
CA ARG A 429 26.99 -8.17 -11.57
C ARG A 429 27.65 -7.51 -10.36
N MET A 430 27.73 -8.19 -9.21
CA MET A 430 28.42 -7.66 -8.02
C MET A 430 29.91 -7.41 -8.29
N PHE A 431 30.61 -8.35 -8.94
CA PHE A 431 32.02 -8.17 -9.31
C PHE A 431 32.24 -7.11 -10.42
N LEU A 432 31.27 -6.93 -11.32
CA LEU A 432 31.28 -5.88 -12.35
C LEU A 432 31.15 -4.48 -11.73
N ARG A 433 30.30 -4.33 -10.71
CA ARG A 433 29.92 -3.04 -10.10
C ARG A 433 30.69 -2.68 -8.84
N GLY A 434 31.35 -3.64 -8.18
CA GLY A 434 31.99 -3.44 -6.88
C GLY A 434 31.01 -3.41 -5.69
N GLU A 435 29.76 -3.87 -5.87
CA GLU A 435 28.74 -3.84 -4.82
C GLU A 435 29.01 -4.93 -3.77
N GLY A 436 29.55 -4.54 -2.61
CA GLY A 436 29.91 -5.44 -1.50
C GLY A 436 31.10 -6.37 -1.78
N VAL A 437 31.82 -6.14 -2.87
CA VAL A 437 33.02 -6.86 -3.30
C VAL A 437 34.01 -5.90 -3.91
N GLU A 438 35.30 -6.22 -3.84
CA GLU A 438 36.30 -5.56 -4.68
C GLU A 438 35.95 -5.77 -6.17
N GLN A 439 35.88 -4.69 -6.94
CA GLN A 439 35.54 -4.72 -8.37
C GLN A 439 36.58 -5.54 -9.14
N SER A 440 36.13 -6.44 -10.02
CA SER A 440 37.03 -7.36 -10.72
C SER A 440 36.36 -7.90 -11.99
N PHE A 441 36.68 -7.27 -13.12
CA PHE A 441 36.10 -7.61 -14.42
C PHE A 441 36.39 -9.05 -14.85
N GLU A 442 37.58 -9.59 -14.55
CA GLU A 442 37.92 -11.00 -14.79
C GLU A 442 36.98 -11.96 -14.04
N LYS A 443 36.72 -11.70 -12.75
CA LYS A 443 35.81 -12.51 -11.94
C LYS A 443 34.38 -12.36 -12.44
N ALA A 444 33.96 -11.15 -12.82
CA ALA A 444 32.66 -10.90 -13.44
C ALA A 444 32.49 -11.73 -14.72
N GLN A 445 33.49 -11.72 -15.61
CA GLN A 445 33.49 -12.48 -16.86
C GLN A 445 33.31 -13.99 -16.60
N ILE A 446 34.05 -14.56 -15.64
CA ILE A 446 33.96 -15.98 -15.27
C ILE A 446 32.56 -16.35 -14.75
N TRP A 447 31.93 -15.49 -13.94
CA TRP A 447 30.58 -15.73 -13.44
C TRP A 447 29.51 -15.57 -14.53
N PHE A 448 29.61 -14.56 -15.39
CA PHE A 448 28.70 -14.43 -16.53
C PHE A 448 28.84 -15.59 -17.53
N GLN A 449 30.07 -16.06 -17.82
CA GLN A 449 30.28 -17.25 -18.65
C GLN A 449 29.65 -18.53 -18.05
N ARG A 450 29.51 -18.62 -16.72
CA ARG A 450 28.76 -19.71 -16.06
C ARG A 450 27.26 -19.56 -16.24
N GLY A 451 26.71 -18.35 -16.15
CA GLY A 451 25.29 -18.09 -16.35
C GLY A 451 24.82 -18.27 -17.80
N ILE A 452 25.63 -17.81 -18.77
CA ILE A 452 25.35 -17.90 -20.21
C ILE A 452 25.18 -19.34 -20.70
N LYS A 453 25.89 -20.31 -20.10
CA LYS A 453 25.81 -21.74 -20.50
C LYS A 453 24.39 -22.33 -20.40
N SER A 454 23.57 -21.82 -19.50
CA SER A 454 22.17 -22.23 -19.33
C SER A 454 21.20 -21.07 -19.63
N GLY A 455 21.64 -20.11 -20.45
CA GLY A 455 20.79 -19.06 -21.04
C GLY A 455 20.46 -17.85 -20.15
N ASP A 456 21.12 -17.63 -19.01
CA ASP A 456 20.74 -16.52 -18.11
C ASP A 456 20.88 -15.13 -18.77
N ALA A 457 19.73 -14.47 -18.99
CA ALA A 457 19.64 -13.16 -19.63
C ALA A 457 20.41 -12.05 -18.89
N GLY A 458 20.47 -12.10 -17.55
CA GLY A 458 21.25 -11.15 -16.74
C GLY A 458 22.75 -11.26 -17.00
N SER A 459 23.24 -12.49 -17.21
CA SER A 459 24.63 -12.79 -17.58
C SER A 459 24.96 -12.45 -19.03
N GLN A 460 24.02 -12.69 -19.96
CA GLN A 460 24.12 -12.25 -21.35
C GLN A 460 24.22 -10.72 -21.42
N TYR A 461 23.30 -9.99 -20.77
CA TYR A 461 23.36 -8.53 -20.63
C TYR A 461 24.69 -8.05 -20.02
N GLY A 462 25.16 -8.68 -18.94
CA GLY A 462 26.44 -8.34 -18.30
C GLY A 462 27.63 -8.49 -19.26
N MET A 463 27.68 -9.57 -20.04
CA MET A 463 28.70 -9.77 -21.07
C MET A 463 28.58 -8.76 -22.22
N GLY A 464 27.36 -8.45 -22.64
CA GLY A 464 27.08 -7.42 -23.66
C GLY A 464 27.59 -6.05 -23.23
N LEU A 465 27.30 -5.63 -22.00
CA LEU A 465 27.78 -4.39 -21.40
C LEU A 465 29.31 -4.34 -21.31
N MET A 466 29.95 -5.45 -20.90
CA MET A 466 31.42 -5.54 -20.87
C MET A 466 32.05 -5.32 -22.27
N TYR A 467 31.48 -5.91 -23.33
CA TYR A 467 31.92 -5.67 -24.71
C TYR A 467 31.54 -4.28 -25.26
N LEU A 468 30.47 -3.66 -24.77
CA LEU A 468 30.02 -2.32 -25.19
C LEU A 468 30.94 -1.22 -24.65
N GLU A 469 31.28 -1.30 -23.37
CA GLU A 469 32.10 -0.31 -22.67
C GLU A 469 33.61 -0.62 -22.73
N GLY A 470 33.99 -1.90 -22.87
CA GLY A 470 35.38 -2.35 -22.85
C GLY A 470 35.89 -2.77 -21.46
N LEU A 471 34.98 -3.20 -20.56
CA LEU A 471 35.31 -3.54 -19.17
C LEU A 471 35.98 -4.91 -19.09
N GLY A 472 37.32 -4.93 -18.99
CA GLY A 472 38.12 -6.16 -18.90
C GLY A 472 38.15 -7.00 -20.18
N VAL A 473 37.53 -6.53 -21.26
CA VAL A 473 37.55 -7.12 -22.60
C VAL A 473 37.74 -6.02 -23.65
N PRO A 474 38.36 -6.28 -24.82
CA PRO A 474 38.44 -5.28 -25.87
C PRO A 474 37.04 -4.92 -26.39
N LYS A 475 36.74 -3.63 -26.49
CA LYS A 475 35.45 -3.10 -26.95
C LYS A 475 35.08 -3.67 -28.33
N ASN A 476 33.88 -4.23 -28.44
CA ASN A 476 33.38 -4.87 -29.66
C ASN A 476 31.84 -4.74 -29.72
N SER A 477 31.36 -3.77 -30.50
CA SER A 477 29.93 -3.48 -30.63
C SER A 477 29.12 -4.62 -31.24
N VAL A 478 29.69 -5.39 -32.17
CA VAL A 478 28.99 -6.52 -32.82
C VAL A 478 28.72 -7.64 -31.80
N LYS A 479 29.73 -8.03 -31.01
CA LYS A 479 29.55 -8.99 -29.92
C LYS A 479 28.65 -8.46 -28.82
N ALA A 480 28.73 -7.17 -28.50
CA ALA A 480 27.81 -6.53 -27.56
C ALA A 480 26.36 -6.67 -28.06
N GLN A 481 26.08 -6.36 -29.33
CA GLN A 481 24.75 -6.47 -29.93
C GLN A 481 24.22 -7.91 -29.93
N GLU A 482 25.07 -8.92 -30.17
CA GLU A 482 24.71 -10.34 -30.11
C GLU A 482 24.27 -10.78 -28.69
N TYR A 483 25.04 -10.42 -27.66
CA TYR A 483 24.69 -10.71 -26.26
C TYR A 483 23.52 -9.87 -25.73
N LEU A 484 23.40 -8.61 -26.17
CA LEU A 484 22.27 -7.76 -25.80
C LEU A 484 20.97 -8.22 -26.47
N LYS A 485 21.01 -8.65 -27.74
CA LYS A 485 19.84 -9.23 -28.41
C LYS A 485 19.37 -10.50 -27.73
N THR A 486 20.26 -11.45 -27.46
CA THR A 486 19.87 -12.72 -26.79
C THR A 486 19.30 -12.53 -25.38
N ALA A 487 19.64 -11.42 -24.69
CA ALA A 487 18.99 -11.01 -23.46
C ALA A 487 17.66 -10.25 -23.69
N ALA A 488 17.59 -9.39 -24.70
CA ALA A 488 16.39 -8.63 -25.05
C ALA A 488 15.25 -9.51 -25.58
N ASP A 489 15.58 -10.60 -26.29
CA ASP A 489 14.69 -11.67 -26.75
C ASP A 489 14.17 -12.55 -25.58
N GLN A 490 14.66 -12.33 -24.35
CA GLN A 490 14.16 -12.91 -23.08
C GLN A 490 13.49 -11.84 -22.18
N ASP A 491 12.95 -10.78 -22.79
CA ASP A 491 12.30 -9.64 -22.12
C ASP A 491 13.17 -8.92 -21.07
N TYR A 492 14.50 -8.98 -21.19
CA TYR A 492 15.39 -8.30 -20.26
C TYR A 492 15.47 -6.80 -20.55
N SER A 493 14.56 -6.01 -19.95
CA SER A 493 14.42 -4.56 -20.16
C SER A 493 15.74 -3.75 -20.22
N PRO A 494 16.74 -3.92 -19.32
CA PRO A 494 18.02 -3.22 -19.46
C PRO A 494 18.78 -3.54 -20.76
N ALA A 495 18.65 -4.76 -21.29
CA ALA A 495 19.21 -5.13 -22.58
C ALA A 495 18.41 -4.52 -23.75
N GLN A 496 17.08 -4.44 -23.62
CA GLN A 496 16.22 -3.74 -24.59
C GLN A 496 16.61 -2.25 -24.69
N VAL A 497 16.87 -1.56 -23.57
CA VAL A 497 17.37 -0.17 -23.60
C VAL A 497 18.75 -0.07 -24.25
N ALA A 498 19.71 -0.88 -23.84
CA ALA A 498 21.08 -0.83 -24.40
C ALA A 498 21.10 -1.16 -25.92
N LEU A 499 20.24 -2.07 -26.36
CA LEU A 499 20.06 -2.41 -27.77
C LEU A 499 19.34 -1.29 -28.55
N GLY A 500 18.32 -0.66 -27.95
CA GLY A 500 17.66 0.52 -28.52
C GLY A 500 18.60 1.70 -28.69
N ALA A 501 19.46 1.97 -27.70
CA ALA A 501 20.50 2.99 -27.79
C ALA A 501 21.52 2.68 -28.91
N LEU A 502 21.97 1.43 -29.03
CA LEU A 502 22.82 0.99 -30.14
C LEU A 502 22.17 1.19 -31.52
N PHE A 503 20.85 1.07 -31.65
CA PHE A 503 20.13 1.37 -32.89
C PHE A 503 19.95 2.87 -33.15
N LEU A 504 19.78 3.71 -32.11
CA LEU A 504 19.82 5.17 -32.28
C LEU A 504 21.20 5.67 -32.73
N ASP A 505 22.28 5.15 -32.14
CA ASP A 505 23.68 5.50 -32.49
C ASP A 505 24.03 5.19 -33.95
N GLN A 506 23.31 4.25 -34.60
CA GLN A 506 23.47 3.91 -36.02
C GLN A 506 22.74 4.89 -36.96
N GLY A 507 21.71 5.58 -36.48
CA GLY A 507 21.10 6.73 -37.16
C GLY A 507 20.24 6.45 -38.40
N THR A 508 20.07 5.19 -38.83
CA THR A 508 19.20 4.89 -39.99
C THR A 508 17.72 5.10 -39.64
N THR A 509 16.93 5.57 -40.61
CA THR A 509 15.49 5.79 -40.44
C THR A 509 14.70 4.53 -40.05
N GLY A 510 15.14 3.36 -40.53
CA GLY A 510 14.58 2.07 -40.08
C GLY A 510 14.92 1.77 -38.61
N ASP A 511 16.18 1.94 -38.23
CA ASP A 511 16.71 1.61 -36.90
C ASP A 511 16.04 2.44 -35.78
N ILE A 512 15.69 3.70 -36.05
CA ILE A 512 14.90 4.55 -35.15
C ILE A 512 13.56 3.90 -34.78
N THR A 513 12.87 3.27 -35.74
CA THR A 513 11.59 2.57 -35.48
C THR A 513 11.77 1.29 -34.66
N VAL A 514 12.92 0.64 -34.79
CA VAL A 514 13.31 -0.55 -34.01
C VAL A 514 13.69 -0.14 -32.59
N ALA A 515 14.50 0.91 -32.43
CA ALA A 515 14.87 1.49 -31.15
C ALA A 515 13.63 1.93 -30.36
N THR A 516 12.69 2.62 -31.01
CA THR A 516 11.43 3.08 -30.40
C THR A 516 10.64 1.91 -29.81
N LYS A 517 10.51 0.80 -30.53
CA LYS A 517 9.85 -0.43 -30.04
C LYS A 517 10.59 -1.03 -28.83
N TYR A 518 11.92 -1.10 -28.86
CA TYR A 518 12.68 -1.59 -27.72
C TYR A 518 12.56 -0.68 -26.48
N PHE A 519 12.51 0.64 -26.63
CA PHE A 519 12.23 1.54 -25.50
C PHE A 519 10.78 1.43 -25.01
N GLU A 520 9.80 1.25 -25.89
CA GLU A 520 8.40 1.00 -25.51
C GLU A 520 8.23 -0.30 -24.73
N LEU A 521 8.95 -1.37 -25.09
CA LEU A 521 9.00 -2.62 -24.32
C LEU A 521 9.67 -2.40 -22.95
N ALA A 522 10.85 -1.78 -22.92
CA ALA A 522 11.57 -1.51 -21.68
C ALA A 522 10.81 -0.60 -20.71
N ALA A 523 10.03 0.35 -21.24
CA ALA A 523 9.17 1.26 -20.48
C ALA A 523 7.99 0.55 -19.80
N ARG A 524 7.52 -0.60 -20.29
CA ARG A 524 6.53 -1.44 -19.58
C ARG A 524 7.10 -1.99 -18.27
N TYR A 525 8.41 -2.24 -18.24
CA TYR A 525 9.15 -2.68 -17.06
C TYR A 525 9.72 -1.51 -16.23
N GLY A 526 9.32 -0.27 -16.50
CA GLY A 526 9.59 0.86 -15.62
C GLY A 526 11.02 1.43 -15.65
N GLN A 527 11.86 1.04 -16.63
CA GLN A 527 13.27 1.43 -16.70
C GLN A 527 13.43 2.94 -17.01
N ILE A 528 14.26 3.63 -16.23
CA ILE A 528 14.37 5.10 -16.24
C ILE A 528 14.85 5.66 -17.59
N GLU A 529 15.89 5.05 -18.19
CA GLU A 529 16.46 5.52 -19.45
C GLU A 529 15.53 5.35 -20.66
N SER A 530 14.66 4.33 -20.70
CA SER A 530 13.69 4.16 -21.79
C SER A 530 12.71 5.32 -21.87
N TYR A 531 12.22 5.82 -20.74
CA TYR A 531 11.36 7.00 -20.73
C TYR A 531 12.10 8.25 -21.21
N TYR A 532 13.37 8.42 -20.85
CA TYR A 532 14.20 9.54 -21.33
C TYR A 532 14.39 9.49 -22.85
N PHE A 533 14.77 8.33 -23.42
CA PHE A 533 14.93 8.20 -24.87
C PHE A 533 13.60 8.37 -25.63
N LEU A 534 12.48 7.89 -25.10
CA LEU A 534 11.15 8.16 -25.68
C LEU A 534 10.79 9.65 -25.61
N ALA A 535 11.10 10.33 -24.50
CA ALA A 535 10.86 11.76 -24.34
C ALA A 535 11.67 12.59 -25.35
N GLU A 536 12.96 12.29 -25.54
CA GLU A 536 13.81 12.93 -26.57
C GLU A 536 13.24 12.75 -27.98
N LEU A 537 12.93 11.51 -28.38
CA LEU A 537 12.40 11.21 -29.72
C LEU A 537 11.09 11.98 -29.99
N ILE A 538 10.21 12.07 -28.98
CA ILE A 538 8.91 12.73 -29.09
C ILE A 538 9.02 14.27 -28.96
N GLU A 539 9.98 14.81 -28.21
CA GLU A 539 10.23 16.26 -28.20
C GLU A 539 10.87 16.72 -29.52
N GLN A 540 11.79 15.94 -30.08
CA GLN A 540 12.49 16.28 -31.31
C GLN A 540 11.65 15.97 -32.57
N GLY A 541 10.60 15.15 -32.47
CA GLY A 541 9.73 14.76 -33.59
C GLY A 541 10.36 13.71 -34.50
N ILE A 542 11.18 12.82 -33.94
CA ILE A 542 11.93 11.79 -34.66
C ILE A 542 11.13 10.49 -34.65
N GLY A 543 10.68 10.03 -35.82
CA GLY A 543 9.92 8.78 -35.98
C GLY A 543 8.43 8.86 -35.57
N LYS A 544 8.04 9.84 -34.75
CA LYS A 544 6.65 10.19 -34.41
C LYS A 544 6.47 11.70 -34.44
N GLU A 545 5.22 12.16 -34.57
CA GLU A 545 4.90 13.58 -34.47
C GLU A 545 5.23 14.17 -33.09
N ARG A 546 5.63 15.45 -33.07
CA ARG A 546 6.07 16.14 -31.87
C ARG A 546 4.90 16.42 -30.92
N SER A 547 4.85 15.73 -29.77
CA SER A 547 3.80 15.90 -28.76
C SER A 547 4.37 16.41 -27.43
N CYS A 548 4.11 17.68 -27.11
CA CYS A 548 4.54 18.28 -25.85
C CYS A 548 3.88 17.63 -24.62
N GLY A 549 2.65 17.12 -24.73
CA GLY A 549 1.95 16.45 -23.64
C GLY A 549 2.60 15.10 -23.28
N LEU A 550 2.88 14.29 -24.30
CA LEU A 550 3.48 12.97 -24.10
C LEU A 550 4.97 13.06 -23.72
N ALA A 551 5.71 14.03 -24.27
CA ALA A 551 7.07 14.31 -23.82
C ALA A 551 7.10 14.78 -22.34
N ALA A 552 6.17 15.64 -21.91
CA ALA A 552 6.07 16.06 -20.51
C ALA A 552 5.79 14.88 -19.58
N MET A 553 4.88 13.97 -19.96
CA MET A 553 4.59 12.74 -19.20
C MET A 553 5.86 11.89 -19.01
N TYR A 554 6.61 11.62 -20.08
CA TYR A 554 7.81 10.78 -19.98
C TYR A 554 8.95 11.46 -19.21
N TYR A 555 9.24 12.75 -19.43
CA TYR A 555 10.24 13.46 -18.62
C TYR A 555 9.82 13.56 -17.14
N LYS A 556 8.52 13.74 -16.86
CA LYS A 556 7.98 13.67 -15.49
C LYS A 556 8.28 12.29 -14.86
N SER A 557 8.01 11.18 -15.56
CA SER A 557 8.33 9.83 -15.06
C SER A 557 9.82 9.59 -14.84
N VAL A 558 10.71 10.19 -15.64
CA VAL A 558 12.17 10.15 -15.40
C VAL A 558 12.53 10.89 -14.12
N ALA A 559 12.01 12.11 -13.94
CA ALA A 559 12.25 12.92 -12.76
C ALA A 559 11.73 12.22 -11.50
N GLU A 560 10.46 11.80 -11.48
CA GLU A 560 9.82 11.17 -10.32
C GLU A 560 10.57 9.92 -9.86
N LYS A 561 11.07 9.09 -10.79
CA LYS A 561 11.82 7.87 -10.45
C LYS A 561 13.17 8.14 -9.77
N ALA A 562 13.77 9.32 -9.96
CA ALA A 562 15.02 9.72 -9.29
C ALA A 562 14.75 10.31 -7.89
N GLU A 563 13.88 9.65 -7.11
CA GLU A 563 13.44 10.09 -5.77
C GLU A 563 14.59 10.58 -4.87
N PRO A 564 15.74 9.89 -4.73
CA PRO A 564 16.80 10.29 -3.80
C PRO A 564 17.55 11.57 -4.19
N LEU A 565 17.33 12.11 -5.40
CA LEU A 565 17.91 13.37 -5.88
C LEU A 565 16.97 14.57 -5.64
N LEU A 566 15.66 14.34 -5.56
CA LEU A 566 14.63 15.39 -5.59
C LEU A 566 13.81 15.49 -4.30
N THR A 567 13.55 14.36 -3.64
CA THR A 567 12.55 14.24 -2.57
C THR A 567 13.09 13.52 -1.34
N SER A 568 12.76 14.06 -0.16
CA SER A 568 13.06 13.51 1.16
C SER A 568 12.01 12.48 1.61
N PHE A 569 11.60 11.56 0.73
CA PHE A 569 10.62 10.52 1.10
C PHE A 569 11.15 9.59 2.20
N ALA A 570 12.43 9.23 2.16
CA ALA A 570 13.07 8.42 3.19
C ALA A 570 13.01 9.11 4.57
N GLU A 571 13.35 10.39 4.64
CA GLU A 571 13.28 11.19 5.87
C GLU A 571 11.83 11.44 6.34
N ALA A 572 10.88 11.63 5.42
CA ALA A 572 9.46 11.76 5.74
C ALA A 572 8.88 10.47 6.37
N ASN A 573 9.22 9.32 5.78
CA ASN A 573 8.83 8.01 6.29
C ASN A 573 9.49 7.75 7.67
N GLU A 574 10.79 8.05 7.84
CA GLU A 574 11.47 7.93 9.13
C GLU A 574 10.82 8.82 10.20
N ALA A 575 10.43 10.05 9.86
CA ALA A 575 9.71 10.95 10.75
C ALA A 575 8.34 10.39 11.15
N PHE A 576 7.60 9.80 10.19
CA PHE A 576 6.29 9.21 10.42
C PHE A 576 6.36 7.94 11.30
N GLU A 577 7.25 6.98 11.00
CA GLU A 577 7.42 5.76 11.83
C GLU A 577 7.82 6.09 13.28
N ASN A 578 8.67 7.11 13.46
CA ASN A 578 9.06 7.65 14.77
C ASN A 578 7.92 8.42 15.49
N GLY A 579 6.79 8.70 14.83
CA GLY A 579 5.63 9.39 15.39
C GLY A 579 5.70 10.92 15.37
N ASN A 580 6.60 11.51 14.57
CA ASN A 580 6.71 12.96 14.39
C ASN A 580 5.92 13.41 13.14
N GLU A 581 4.59 13.41 13.27
CA GLU A 581 3.67 13.75 12.18
C GLU A 581 3.88 15.17 11.62
N GLU A 582 4.29 16.15 12.44
CA GLU A 582 4.54 17.52 11.98
C GLU A 582 5.77 17.61 11.07
N LEU A 583 6.86 16.89 11.37
CA LEU A 583 8.03 16.81 10.51
C LEU A 583 7.75 16.03 9.23
N ALA A 584 7.05 14.89 9.34
CA ALA A 584 6.65 14.10 8.18
C ALA A 584 5.76 14.91 7.21
N LEU A 585 4.80 15.68 7.75
CA LEU A 585 3.94 16.59 6.99
C LEU A 585 4.77 17.60 6.16
N ILE A 586 5.83 18.18 6.73
CA ILE A 586 6.70 19.14 6.04
C ILE A 586 7.37 18.50 4.81
N ASP A 587 8.00 17.33 4.98
CA ASP A 587 8.71 16.67 3.88
C ASP A 587 7.76 16.12 2.79
N TYR A 588 6.59 15.56 3.17
CA TYR A 588 5.55 15.23 2.19
C TYR A 588 5.02 16.48 1.48
N MET A 589 4.90 17.64 2.14
CA MET A 589 4.53 18.90 1.49
C MET A 589 5.57 19.34 0.45
N PHE A 590 6.87 19.14 0.68
CA PHE A 590 7.89 19.40 -0.34
C PHE A 590 7.76 18.47 -1.56
N ALA A 591 7.46 17.19 -1.37
CA ALA A 591 7.17 16.28 -2.48
C ALA A 591 5.88 16.69 -3.22
N ALA A 592 4.84 17.09 -2.47
CA ALA A 592 3.54 17.49 -3.01
C ALA A 592 3.59 18.78 -3.84
N GLU A 593 4.41 19.76 -3.45
CA GLU A 593 4.69 20.99 -4.20
C GLU A 593 5.66 20.78 -5.38
N GLN A 594 6.47 19.71 -5.37
CA GLN A 594 7.22 19.26 -6.56
C GLN A 594 6.32 18.54 -7.58
N GLY A 595 5.14 18.06 -7.16
CA GLY A 595 4.13 17.49 -8.04
C GLY A 595 3.87 16.00 -7.87
N TYR A 596 4.58 15.32 -6.97
CA TYR A 596 4.42 13.89 -6.72
C TYR A 596 3.01 13.59 -6.17
N GLU A 597 2.26 12.74 -6.87
CA GLU A 597 0.90 12.32 -6.46
C GLU A 597 0.90 11.68 -5.07
N ILE A 598 1.83 10.75 -4.81
CA ILE A 598 2.00 10.10 -3.52
C ILE A 598 2.21 11.11 -2.38
N GLY A 599 3.03 12.15 -2.61
CA GLY A 599 3.21 13.24 -1.64
C GLY A 599 1.92 14.02 -1.39
N GLN A 600 1.13 14.30 -2.43
CA GLN A 600 -0.16 14.99 -2.32
C GLN A 600 -1.17 14.14 -1.53
N ALA A 601 -1.26 12.84 -1.80
CA ALA A 601 -2.09 11.92 -1.03
C ALA A 601 -1.67 11.84 0.45
N ASN A 602 -0.35 11.76 0.74
CA ASN A 602 0.15 11.68 2.11
C ASN A 602 -0.13 12.93 2.92
N VAL A 603 0.08 14.12 2.35
CA VAL A 603 -0.27 15.39 3.00
C VAL A 603 -1.78 15.45 3.27
N ALA A 604 -2.61 15.10 2.28
CA ALA A 604 -4.05 15.14 2.47
C ALA A 604 -4.53 14.14 3.55
N TYR A 605 -3.92 12.95 3.62
CA TYR A 605 -4.23 11.92 4.62
C TYR A 605 -3.78 12.28 6.05
N LEU A 606 -2.66 12.99 6.21
CA LEU A 606 -2.21 13.51 7.51
C LEU A 606 -3.08 14.68 7.99
N LEU A 607 -3.48 15.57 7.07
CA LEU A 607 -4.38 16.68 7.36
C LEU A 607 -5.85 16.26 7.54
N ASP A 608 -6.24 15.03 7.13
CA ASP A 608 -7.64 14.60 7.18
C ASP A 608 -8.12 14.41 8.62
N GLN A 609 -9.10 15.24 8.99
CA GLN A 609 -9.70 15.24 10.31
C GLN A 609 -10.69 14.06 10.46
N GLN A 610 -11.22 13.53 9.36
CA GLN A 610 -12.30 12.54 9.33
C GLN A 610 -11.82 11.13 9.00
N LYS A 611 -11.06 10.55 9.94
CA LYS A 611 -10.74 9.11 9.95
C LYS A 611 -11.81 8.24 10.64
N SER A 612 -12.85 8.86 11.20
CA SER A 612 -14.03 8.17 11.77
C SER A 612 -15.24 9.09 11.70
N SER A 613 -16.40 8.54 11.30
CA SER A 613 -17.70 9.21 11.38
C SER A 613 -18.34 9.12 12.78
N TRP A 614 -17.78 8.30 13.68
CA TRP A 614 -18.24 8.15 15.06
C TRP A 614 -17.26 8.86 16.00
N SER A 615 -17.64 10.04 16.49
CA SER A 615 -16.92 10.74 17.55
C SER A 615 -17.25 10.14 18.91
N ILE A 616 -16.26 9.50 19.55
CA ILE A 616 -16.39 9.03 20.94
C ILE A 616 -16.67 10.24 21.84
N PRO A 617 -17.73 10.23 22.68
CA PRO A 617 -18.04 11.33 23.59
C PRO A 617 -16.84 11.68 24.48
N SER A 618 -16.58 12.97 24.68
CA SER A 618 -15.36 13.46 25.36
C SER A 618 -15.18 12.93 26.78
N TRP A 619 -16.26 12.59 27.49
CA TRP A 619 -16.22 11.98 28.82
C TRP A 619 -15.76 10.50 28.83
N LEU A 620 -15.83 9.81 27.68
CA LEU A 620 -15.32 8.45 27.46
C LEU A 620 -13.90 8.48 26.84
N SER A 621 -13.47 9.62 26.31
CA SER A 621 -12.14 9.83 25.73
C SER A 621 -11.11 10.05 26.84
N LEU A 622 -10.57 8.96 27.39
CA LEU A 622 -9.58 8.97 28.48
C LEU A 622 -8.26 9.68 28.14
N ASN A 623 -8.00 9.96 26.86
CA ASN A 623 -6.96 10.89 26.40
C ASN A 623 -7.46 11.62 25.13
N SER A 624 -8.01 12.81 25.29
CA SER A 624 -8.29 13.72 24.17
C SER A 624 -7.00 14.38 23.67
N VAL A 625 -6.17 13.59 22.97
CA VAL A 625 -4.93 14.09 22.34
C VAL A 625 -5.29 15.15 21.31
N THR A 626 -5.06 16.42 21.67
CA THR A 626 -5.28 17.56 20.78
C THR A 626 -4.29 17.49 19.62
N ARG A 627 -4.77 17.19 18.40
CA ARG A 627 -3.92 17.14 17.19
C ARG A 627 -3.12 18.45 17.07
N PRO A 628 -1.82 18.41 16.73
CA PRO A 628 -1.00 19.61 16.57
C PRO A 628 -1.61 20.61 15.57
N ALA A 629 -1.39 21.90 15.81
CA ALA A 629 -2.08 22.98 15.08
C ALA A 629 -1.79 22.98 13.57
N LEU A 630 -0.60 22.53 13.15
CA LEU A 630 -0.23 22.40 11.73
C LEU A 630 -1.08 21.37 10.98
N LEU A 631 -1.57 20.34 11.69
CA LEU A 631 -2.39 19.27 11.12
C LEU A 631 -3.89 19.63 11.02
N GLN A 632 -4.33 20.73 11.67
CA GLN A 632 -5.74 21.13 11.71
C GLN A 632 -6.16 22.01 10.51
N ASN A 633 -5.85 21.60 9.27
CA ASN A 633 -6.10 22.43 8.07
C ASN A 633 -6.86 21.69 6.94
N GLY A 634 -8.17 21.53 7.12
CA GLY A 634 -9.06 20.90 6.12
C GLY A 634 -9.11 21.62 4.76
N ALA A 635 -8.92 22.94 4.72
CA ALA A 635 -8.85 23.70 3.46
C ALA A 635 -7.56 23.41 2.66
N LEU A 636 -6.47 23.07 3.35
CA LEU A 636 -5.24 22.61 2.72
C LEU A 636 -5.34 21.12 2.34
N ALA A 637 -5.99 20.28 3.16
CA ALA A 637 -6.29 18.89 2.84
C ALA A 637 -7.09 18.78 1.52
N LEU A 638 -8.18 19.54 1.37
CA LEU A 638 -8.98 19.60 0.15
C LEU A 638 -8.13 19.93 -1.09
N ILE A 639 -7.24 20.92 -0.98
CA ILE A 639 -6.36 21.31 -2.09
C ILE A 639 -5.44 20.17 -2.51
N TYR A 640 -4.92 19.39 -1.56
CA TYR A 640 -4.06 18.24 -1.88
C TYR A 640 -4.85 17.01 -2.37
N TRP A 641 -6.05 16.73 -1.83
CA TRP A 641 -6.99 15.75 -2.40
C TRP A 641 -7.33 16.11 -3.86
N THR A 642 -7.69 17.37 -4.16
CA THR A 642 -7.96 17.84 -5.53
C THR A 642 -6.76 17.71 -6.46
N ARG A 643 -5.54 17.93 -5.97
CA ARG A 643 -4.32 17.75 -6.79
C ARG A 643 -4.06 16.27 -7.09
N SER A 644 -4.17 15.40 -6.08
CA SER A 644 -4.01 13.94 -6.22
C SER A 644 -5.09 13.33 -7.14
N ALA A 645 -6.36 13.72 -6.97
CA ALA A 645 -7.47 13.32 -7.83
C ALA A 645 -7.26 13.71 -9.30
N LYS A 646 -6.68 14.90 -9.56
CA LYS A 646 -6.27 15.34 -10.91
C LYS A 646 -5.09 14.57 -11.50
N GLN A 647 -4.41 13.74 -10.70
CA GLN A 647 -3.40 12.78 -11.14
C GLN A 647 -3.94 11.34 -11.12
N SER A 648 -5.26 11.19 -11.24
CA SER A 648 -5.99 9.92 -11.36
C SER A 648 -5.96 9.01 -10.12
N ASN A 649 -5.68 9.55 -8.93
CA ASN A 649 -5.93 8.83 -7.68
C ASN A 649 -7.44 8.82 -7.37
N ILE A 650 -8.04 7.62 -7.36
CA ILE A 650 -9.49 7.44 -7.23
C ILE A 650 -9.97 7.69 -5.80
N ASP A 651 -9.30 7.15 -4.78
CA ASP A 651 -9.67 7.38 -3.38
C ASP A 651 -9.59 8.87 -3.00
N SER A 652 -8.62 9.59 -3.57
CA SER A 652 -8.52 11.05 -3.45
C SER A 652 -9.69 11.79 -4.11
N MET A 653 -10.28 11.22 -5.16
CA MET A 653 -11.44 11.75 -5.87
C MET A 653 -12.74 11.52 -5.08
N VAL A 654 -12.88 10.37 -4.41
CA VAL A 654 -14.00 10.11 -3.49
C VAL A 654 -13.90 11.04 -2.26
N LYS A 655 -12.72 11.18 -1.62
CA LYS A 655 -12.53 12.12 -0.51
C LYS A 655 -12.76 13.58 -0.91
N MET A 656 -12.39 13.98 -2.13
CA MET A 656 -12.73 15.30 -2.66
C MET A 656 -14.26 15.48 -2.75
N GLY A 657 -15.01 14.44 -3.12
CA GLY A 657 -16.47 14.43 -3.07
C GLY A 657 -17.01 14.60 -1.64
N ASP A 658 -16.50 13.82 -0.69
CA ASP A 658 -16.91 13.88 0.73
C ASP A 658 -16.68 15.27 1.32
N TYR A 659 -15.53 15.90 1.02
CA TYR A 659 -15.21 17.25 1.48
C TYR A 659 -16.16 18.32 0.92
N TYR A 660 -16.67 18.16 -0.32
CA TYR A 660 -17.71 19.03 -0.88
C TYR A 660 -19.11 18.72 -0.30
N LEU A 661 -19.41 17.46 -0.01
CA LEU A 661 -20.67 17.01 0.61
C LEU A 661 -20.82 17.55 2.04
N GLU A 662 -19.73 17.58 2.81
CA GLU A 662 -19.74 18.02 4.21
C GLU A 662 -19.32 19.50 4.42
N GLY A 663 -18.68 20.14 3.42
CA GLY A 663 -18.24 21.54 3.52
C GLY A 663 -16.93 21.71 4.31
N ILE A 664 -15.98 20.79 4.15
CA ILE A 664 -14.72 20.79 4.90
C ILE A 664 -13.71 21.69 4.18
N GLY A 665 -13.42 22.86 4.75
CA GLY A 665 -12.52 23.83 4.14
C GLY A 665 -13.08 24.54 2.89
N THR A 666 -14.35 24.32 2.58
CA THR A 666 -15.12 24.90 1.47
C THR A 666 -16.55 25.15 1.95
N GLN A 667 -17.36 25.88 1.18
CA GLN A 667 -18.82 25.83 1.36
C GLN A 667 -19.35 24.48 0.84
N VAL A 668 -20.43 23.98 1.45
CA VAL A 668 -21.12 22.74 1.04
C VAL A 668 -21.61 22.88 -0.40
N ASP A 669 -21.30 21.89 -1.24
CA ASP A 669 -21.56 21.94 -2.68
C ASP A 669 -21.90 20.54 -3.21
N PHE A 670 -23.19 20.20 -3.17
CA PHE A 670 -23.68 18.87 -3.55
C PHE A 670 -23.53 18.58 -5.06
N GLU A 671 -23.51 19.60 -5.92
CA GLU A 671 -23.30 19.43 -7.37
C GLU A 671 -21.85 19.04 -7.65
N LYS A 672 -20.88 19.71 -6.99
CA LYS A 672 -19.47 19.27 -7.04
C LYS A 672 -19.28 17.89 -6.44
N ALA A 673 -19.87 17.60 -5.28
CA ALA A 673 -19.79 16.27 -4.66
C ALA A 673 -20.26 15.17 -5.62
N ALA A 674 -21.45 15.34 -6.23
CA ALA A 674 -21.96 14.43 -7.25
C ALA A 674 -20.98 14.25 -8.42
N SER A 675 -20.44 15.35 -8.97
CA SER A 675 -19.49 15.30 -10.08
C SER A 675 -18.18 14.56 -9.74
N CYS A 676 -17.74 14.60 -8.48
CA CYS A 676 -16.56 13.88 -8.00
C CYS A 676 -16.84 12.37 -7.94
N TYR A 677 -17.98 11.96 -7.39
CA TYR A 677 -18.35 10.54 -7.35
C TYR A 677 -18.63 9.98 -8.75
N THR A 678 -19.30 10.72 -9.64
CA THR A 678 -19.51 10.26 -11.03
C THR A 678 -18.19 10.05 -11.76
N ALA A 679 -17.22 10.96 -11.60
CA ALA A 679 -15.88 10.81 -12.19
C ALA A 679 -15.13 9.61 -11.62
N ALA A 680 -15.23 9.35 -10.31
CA ALA A 680 -14.66 8.15 -9.68
C ALA A 680 -15.36 6.83 -10.10
N CYS A 681 -16.54 6.92 -10.72
CA CYS A 681 -17.30 5.79 -11.26
C CYS A 681 -17.07 5.52 -12.76
N GLU A 682 -16.36 6.38 -13.51
CA GLU A 682 -16.30 6.31 -15.00
C GLU A 682 -15.72 5.01 -15.60
N TYR A 683 -15.12 4.15 -14.78
CA TYR A 683 -14.64 2.81 -15.18
C TYR A 683 -15.07 1.68 -14.22
N HIS A 684 -16.13 1.88 -13.41
CA HIS A 684 -16.58 0.94 -12.38
C HIS A 684 -15.46 0.52 -11.40
N GLN A 685 -14.60 1.47 -11.02
CA GLN A 685 -13.39 1.19 -10.25
C GLN A 685 -13.62 1.25 -8.73
N SER A 686 -14.37 2.23 -8.21
CA SER A 686 -14.62 2.36 -6.76
C SER A 686 -16.05 2.00 -6.37
N ALA A 687 -16.21 0.92 -5.59
CA ALA A 687 -17.48 0.55 -4.97
C ALA A 687 -17.97 1.62 -3.97
N GLN A 688 -17.05 2.30 -3.26
CA GLN A 688 -17.40 3.39 -2.34
C GLN A 688 -17.99 4.60 -3.08
N ALA A 689 -17.46 4.96 -4.26
CA ALA A 689 -18.01 6.02 -5.10
C ALA A 689 -19.43 5.69 -5.59
N LEU A 690 -19.64 4.45 -6.05
CA LEU A 690 -20.95 3.94 -6.48
C LEU A 690 -21.97 3.96 -5.33
N TYR A 691 -21.57 3.52 -4.14
CA TYR A 691 -22.40 3.55 -2.94
C TYR A 691 -22.77 4.97 -2.50
N ASN A 692 -21.81 5.91 -2.51
CA ASN A 692 -22.07 7.32 -2.19
C ASN A 692 -23.03 7.96 -3.20
N LEU A 693 -22.86 7.67 -4.50
CA LEU A 693 -23.74 8.15 -5.56
C LEU A 693 -25.16 7.55 -5.46
N ALA A 694 -25.27 6.26 -5.10
CA ALA A 694 -26.55 5.61 -4.81
C ALA A 694 -27.28 6.28 -3.63
N TRP A 695 -26.54 6.63 -2.56
CA TRP A 695 -27.07 7.35 -1.41
C TRP A 695 -27.54 8.78 -1.76
N MET A 696 -26.84 9.49 -2.64
CA MET A 696 -27.28 10.81 -3.13
C MET A 696 -28.60 10.72 -3.90
N HIS A 697 -28.75 9.71 -4.79
CA HIS A 697 -30.01 9.45 -5.49
C HIS A 697 -31.15 8.96 -4.59
N GLU A 698 -30.85 8.19 -3.54
CA GLU A 698 -31.87 7.79 -2.55
C GLU A 698 -32.43 9.00 -1.80
N ASN A 699 -31.57 9.94 -1.40
CA ASN A 699 -31.94 11.01 -0.46
C ASN A 699 -32.22 12.36 -1.17
N GLY A 700 -32.00 12.47 -2.48
CA GLY A 700 -32.23 13.70 -3.25
C GLY A 700 -31.20 14.80 -2.97
N VAL A 701 -29.98 14.42 -2.58
CA VAL A 701 -28.91 15.36 -2.20
C VAL A 701 -28.09 15.70 -3.43
N GLY A 702 -28.18 16.94 -3.92
CA GLY A 702 -27.49 17.41 -5.14
C GLY A 702 -28.03 16.86 -6.47
N LEU A 703 -28.75 15.73 -6.43
CA LEU A 703 -29.29 15.02 -7.58
C LEU A 703 -30.80 14.82 -7.43
N THR A 704 -31.50 14.60 -8.54
CA THR A 704 -32.91 14.22 -8.51
C THR A 704 -33.10 12.89 -7.77
N GLN A 705 -34.02 12.87 -6.82
CA GLN A 705 -34.34 11.68 -6.03
C GLN A 705 -34.97 10.59 -6.91
N ASP A 706 -34.32 9.43 -7.00
CA ASP A 706 -34.77 8.31 -7.81
C ASP A 706 -34.36 6.98 -7.18
N PHE A 707 -35.35 6.18 -6.77
CA PHE A 707 -35.10 4.88 -6.16
C PHE A 707 -34.67 3.81 -7.18
N HIS A 708 -34.93 4.00 -8.49
CA HIS A 708 -34.40 3.10 -9.54
C HIS A 708 -32.91 3.27 -9.70
N LEU A 709 -32.49 4.52 -9.88
CA LEU A 709 -31.09 4.84 -10.11
C LEU A 709 -30.26 4.57 -8.85
N ALA A 710 -30.82 4.84 -7.65
CA ALA A 710 -30.24 4.39 -6.39
C ALA A 710 -30.09 2.85 -6.30
N LYS A 711 -31.16 2.08 -6.60
CA LYS A 711 -31.09 0.60 -6.63
C LYS A 711 -29.97 0.14 -7.58
N ARG A 712 -29.94 0.65 -8.80
CA ARG A 712 -28.93 0.29 -9.82
C ARG A 712 -27.51 0.58 -9.36
N TYR A 713 -27.24 1.73 -8.75
CA TYR A 713 -25.89 2.04 -8.25
C TYR A 713 -25.51 1.20 -7.02
N TYR A 714 -26.46 0.81 -6.17
CA TYR A 714 -26.21 -0.15 -5.09
C TYR A 714 -25.91 -1.57 -5.62
N ASP A 715 -26.72 -2.07 -6.57
CA ASP A 715 -26.50 -3.38 -7.20
C ASP A 715 -25.12 -3.43 -7.90
N LEU A 716 -24.77 -2.37 -8.64
CA LEU A 716 -23.48 -2.20 -9.32
C LEU A 716 -22.28 -2.03 -8.36
N ALA A 717 -22.48 -1.46 -7.17
CA ALA A 717 -21.44 -1.40 -6.13
C ALA A 717 -21.08 -2.80 -5.60
N LEU A 718 -22.06 -3.71 -5.53
CA LEU A 718 -21.85 -5.11 -5.16
C LEU A 718 -21.19 -5.92 -6.30
N GLU A 719 -21.59 -5.69 -7.56
CA GLU A 719 -20.88 -6.26 -8.72
C GLU A 719 -19.40 -5.82 -8.78
N THR A 720 -19.11 -4.60 -8.33
CA THR A 720 -17.75 -4.04 -8.26
C THR A 720 -16.92 -4.61 -7.10
N ASN A 721 -17.55 -4.90 -5.96
CA ASN A 721 -16.88 -5.46 -4.78
C ASN A 721 -17.80 -6.35 -3.93
N GLU A 722 -17.46 -7.64 -3.86
CA GLU A 722 -18.13 -8.65 -3.02
C GLU A 722 -18.17 -8.26 -1.53
N GLU A 723 -17.15 -7.56 -1.04
CA GLU A 723 -17.04 -7.15 0.37
C GLU A 723 -18.08 -6.07 0.75
N ALA A 724 -18.66 -5.39 -0.25
CA ALA A 724 -19.75 -4.45 -0.06
C ALA A 724 -21.12 -5.12 0.20
N TYR A 725 -21.21 -6.46 0.15
CA TYR A 725 -22.47 -7.21 0.29
C TYR A 725 -23.33 -6.80 1.50
N LEU A 726 -22.73 -6.69 2.70
CA LEU A 726 -23.49 -6.34 3.90
C LEU A 726 -24.04 -4.89 3.88
N PRO A 727 -23.23 -3.82 3.67
CA PRO A 727 -23.76 -2.45 3.60
C PRO A 727 -24.70 -2.22 2.41
N VAL A 728 -24.46 -2.87 1.27
CA VAL A 728 -25.35 -2.80 0.09
C VAL A 728 -26.70 -3.47 0.38
N THR A 729 -26.73 -4.71 0.88
CA THR A 729 -28.00 -5.41 1.13
C THR A 729 -28.85 -4.73 2.21
N LEU A 730 -28.23 -4.19 3.26
CA LEU A 730 -28.92 -3.36 4.26
C LEU A 730 -29.48 -2.06 3.65
N SER A 731 -28.74 -1.42 2.74
CA SER A 731 -29.19 -0.21 2.04
C SER A 731 -30.31 -0.49 1.06
N LEU A 732 -30.25 -1.59 0.31
CA LEU A 732 -31.33 -2.07 -0.56
C LEU A 732 -32.59 -2.44 0.23
N PHE A 733 -32.45 -3.05 1.42
CA PHE A 733 -33.58 -3.32 2.31
C PHE A 733 -34.24 -2.03 2.81
N LYS A 734 -33.43 -1.06 3.28
CA LYS A 734 -33.87 0.29 3.66
C LYS A 734 -34.56 1.03 2.51
N LEU A 735 -34.01 0.94 1.29
CA LEU A 735 -34.56 1.53 0.07
C LEU A 735 -35.92 0.89 -0.28
N ARG A 736 -36.05 -0.45 -0.21
CA ARG A 736 -37.32 -1.16 -0.42
C ARG A 736 -38.38 -0.76 0.62
N LEU A 737 -38.02 -0.62 1.90
CA LEU A 737 -38.94 -0.12 2.94
C LEU A 737 -39.39 1.32 2.66
N ARG A 738 -38.47 2.21 2.26
CA ARG A 738 -38.79 3.58 1.86
C ARG A 738 -39.70 3.64 0.62
N SER A 739 -39.45 2.79 -0.38
CA SER A 739 -40.29 2.67 -1.58
C SER A 739 -41.69 2.13 -1.28
N ALA A 740 -41.80 1.14 -0.40
CA ALA A 740 -43.08 0.61 0.07
C ALA A 740 -43.88 1.66 0.85
N TRP A 741 -43.22 2.41 1.74
CA TRP A 741 -43.85 3.52 2.47
C TRP A 741 -44.31 4.64 1.54
N ASN A 742 -43.47 5.08 0.59
CA ASN A 742 -43.82 6.07 -0.44
C ASN A 742 -45.02 5.61 -1.30
N THR A 743 -45.13 4.31 -1.59
CA THR A 743 -46.27 3.74 -2.31
C THR A 743 -47.55 3.75 -1.46
N LEU A 744 -47.43 3.45 -0.15
CA LEU A 744 -48.55 3.48 0.79
C LEU A 744 -49.07 4.91 1.04
N THR A 745 -48.19 5.91 1.09
CA THR A 745 -48.53 7.32 1.32
C THR A 745 -48.86 8.11 0.05
N GLN A 746 -48.77 7.49 -1.13
CA GLN A 746 -48.93 8.15 -2.44
C GLN A 746 -47.96 9.33 -2.64
N GLY A 747 -46.72 9.17 -2.18
CA GLY A 747 -45.67 10.18 -2.32
C GLY A 747 -45.21 10.38 -3.77
N SER A 748 -44.60 11.54 -4.03
CA SER A 748 -44.25 12.01 -5.38
C SER A 748 -42.95 11.44 -5.96
N VAL A 749 -42.34 10.45 -5.31
CA VAL A 749 -41.07 9.84 -5.73
C VAL A 749 -41.35 8.60 -6.58
N ASN A 750 -40.55 8.36 -7.63
CA ASN A 750 -40.61 7.14 -8.42
C ASN A 750 -40.33 5.91 -7.54
N SER A 751 -41.37 5.11 -7.27
CA SER A 751 -41.26 3.83 -6.55
C SER A 751 -40.58 2.78 -7.43
N ILE A 752 -39.91 1.80 -6.82
CA ILE A 752 -39.22 0.69 -7.49
C ILE A 752 -40.25 -0.21 -8.20
N GLN A 753 -40.54 0.15 -9.45
CA GLN A 753 -41.16 -0.69 -10.48
C GLN A 753 -40.06 -1.55 -11.12
N ASP A 754 -39.85 -2.79 -10.65
CA ASP A 754 -39.05 -3.73 -11.44
C ASP A 754 -39.61 -3.76 -12.88
N GLU A 755 -38.73 -3.82 -13.89
CA GLU A 755 -39.15 -3.75 -15.29
C GLU A 755 -40.30 -4.73 -15.55
N PRO A 756 -41.28 -4.38 -16.40
CA PRO A 756 -42.44 -5.22 -16.71
C PRO A 756 -42.04 -6.38 -17.63
N THR A 757 -41.12 -7.22 -17.13
CA THR A 757 -40.98 -8.63 -17.49
C THR A 757 -42.38 -9.22 -17.61
N ALA A 758 -42.70 -9.69 -18.81
CA ALA A 758 -44.02 -10.23 -19.08
C ALA A 758 -44.20 -11.50 -18.24
N LYS A 759 -44.85 -11.38 -17.08
CA LYS A 759 -45.11 -12.49 -16.15
C LYS A 759 -45.93 -13.55 -16.86
N LYS A 760 -45.22 -14.51 -17.46
CA LYS A 760 -45.77 -15.59 -18.26
C LYS A 760 -46.66 -16.41 -17.34
N GLN A 761 -47.97 -16.29 -17.52
CA GLN A 761 -48.97 -16.93 -16.67
C GLN A 761 -49.00 -18.42 -16.98
N TRP A 762 -48.05 -19.16 -16.40
CA TRP A 762 -47.95 -20.61 -16.56
C TRP A 762 -49.25 -21.29 -16.13
N SER A 763 -49.77 -22.19 -16.97
CA SER A 763 -50.72 -23.18 -16.51
C SER A 763 -50.05 -24.14 -15.53
N LEU A 764 -50.82 -24.70 -14.60
CA LEU A 764 -50.31 -25.66 -13.61
C LEU A 764 -49.69 -26.90 -14.29
N SER A 765 -50.20 -27.26 -15.47
CA SER A 765 -49.61 -28.25 -16.38
C SER A 765 -48.23 -27.84 -16.93
N GLU A 766 -48.08 -26.62 -17.45
CA GLU A 766 -46.78 -26.14 -17.94
C GLU A 766 -45.74 -26.09 -16.82
N TRP A 767 -46.14 -25.59 -15.65
CA TRP A 767 -45.28 -25.53 -14.47
C TRP A 767 -44.76 -26.92 -14.07
N ILE A 768 -45.63 -27.94 -14.00
CA ILE A 768 -45.20 -29.33 -13.73
C ILE A 768 -44.26 -29.84 -14.84
N THR A 769 -44.52 -29.55 -16.12
CA THR A 769 -43.67 -30.02 -17.23
C THR A 769 -42.32 -29.32 -17.36
N ASN A 770 -42.16 -28.13 -16.78
CA ASN A 770 -40.86 -27.44 -16.67
C ASN A 770 -40.12 -27.87 -15.40
N PHE A 771 -40.83 -27.96 -14.27
CA PHE A 771 -40.28 -28.47 -13.01
C PHE A 771 -39.69 -29.89 -13.16
N LEU A 772 -40.32 -30.75 -13.98
CA LEU A 772 -39.80 -32.09 -14.33
C LEU A 772 -38.75 -32.09 -15.47
N ARG A 773 -38.22 -30.92 -15.86
CA ARG A 773 -37.14 -30.75 -16.84
C ARG A 773 -35.93 -30.00 -16.27
N ASP A 774 -36.14 -29.07 -15.35
CA ASP A 774 -35.10 -28.13 -14.88
C ASP A 774 -33.99 -28.78 -14.01
N ASP A 775 -34.12 -30.04 -13.58
CA ASP A 775 -33.03 -30.80 -12.92
C ASP A 775 -31.79 -31.00 -13.84
N HIS A 776 -31.93 -30.76 -15.16
CA HIS A 776 -30.82 -30.74 -16.11
C HIS A 776 -30.91 -29.54 -17.08
N MET A 777 -30.64 -28.31 -16.58
CA MET A 777 -29.91 -27.23 -17.28
C MET A 777 -29.82 -25.97 -16.39
N TYR A 778 -28.65 -25.71 -15.79
CA TYR A 778 -28.36 -24.42 -15.14
C TYR A 778 -26.91 -23.96 -15.41
N TYR A 779 -26.59 -23.73 -16.68
CA TYR A 779 -25.60 -22.75 -17.16
C TYR A 779 -25.77 -22.63 -18.70
N GLY A 780 -25.96 -21.41 -19.20
CA GLY A 780 -26.40 -21.12 -20.59
C GLY A 780 -27.94 -21.04 -20.70
N ASP A 781 -28.55 -20.08 -21.40
CA ASP A 781 -27.99 -19.18 -22.44
C ASP A 781 -28.39 -17.70 -22.29
N THR A 782 -27.52 -16.81 -22.76
CA THR A 782 -27.88 -15.48 -23.26
C THR A 782 -27.95 -15.54 -24.78
N ASP A 783 -29.13 -15.36 -25.36
CA ASP A 783 -29.35 -15.62 -26.78
C ASP A 783 -29.95 -14.42 -27.53
N TYR A 784 -29.23 -13.95 -28.56
CA TYR A 784 -29.73 -13.11 -29.66
C TYR A 784 -28.71 -13.11 -30.82
N ASP A 785 -29.23 -13.44 -32.01
CA ASP A 785 -28.70 -13.39 -33.40
C ASP A 785 -27.34 -12.69 -33.70
N ASP A 786 -26.55 -13.09 -34.71
CA ASP A 786 -26.91 -13.80 -35.96
C ASP A 786 -25.71 -14.62 -36.55
N ASN A 787 -25.98 -15.37 -37.61
CA ASN A 787 -25.13 -16.32 -38.34
C ASN A 787 -23.89 -15.71 -39.03
N TYR A 788 -22.71 -16.36 -38.95
CA TYR A 788 -21.85 -16.61 -40.13
C TYR A 788 -20.71 -17.66 -39.97
N LEU A 789 -20.97 -18.91 -40.40
CA LEU A 789 -20.03 -19.84 -41.08
C LEU A 789 -18.74 -20.32 -40.31
N PRO A 790 -18.01 -21.37 -40.78
CA PRO A 790 -17.93 -22.61 -39.98
C PRO A 790 -16.57 -22.93 -39.32
N ASP A 791 -16.65 -23.93 -38.45
CA ASP A 791 -15.57 -24.68 -37.79
C ASP A 791 -14.50 -25.23 -38.76
N ASP A 792 -13.22 -25.01 -38.44
CA ASP A 792 -12.13 -25.94 -38.78
C ASP A 792 -10.82 -25.73 -37.95
N SER A 793 -10.41 -26.80 -37.26
CA SER A 793 -9.03 -27.16 -36.85
C SER A 793 -8.34 -26.51 -35.61
N PRO A 794 -7.41 -27.23 -34.92
CA PRO A 794 -7.03 -26.95 -33.51
C PRO A 794 -5.54 -26.55 -33.28
N MET A 795 -5.24 -25.97 -32.10
CA MET A 795 -3.89 -25.83 -31.50
C MET A 795 -3.98 -25.72 -29.94
N PRO A 796 -2.90 -25.90 -29.15
CA PRO A 796 -2.99 -26.72 -27.94
C PRO A 796 -2.28 -26.17 -26.68
N GLY A 797 -2.36 -26.96 -25.59
CA GLY A 797 -1.42 -26.92 -24.47
C GLY A 797 -1.94 -26.24 -23.21
N GLY A 798 -2.05 -27.00 -22.12
CA GLY A 798 -2.60 -26.51 -20.85
C GLY A 798 -2.77 -27.61 -19.81
N ASP A 799 -1.73 -28.41 -19.59
CA ASP A 799 -1.76 -29.54 -18.65
C ASP A 799 -1.96 -29.04 -17.21
N ALA A 800 -3.05 -29.48 -16.56
CA ALA A 800 -3.34 -29.20 -15.16
C ALA A 800 -4.05 -30.42 -14.54
N ASP A 801 -3.30 -31.25 -13.80
CA ASP A 801 -3.80 -32.45 -13.13
C ASP A 801 -4.80 -32.10 -12.01
N GLY A 802 -6.09 -32.09 -12.35
CA GLY A 802 -7.20 -31.88 -11.41
C GLY A 802 -7.52 -33.13 -10.60
N MET A 803 -6.70 -33.44 -9.60
CA MET A 803 -7.02 -34.44 -8.57
C MET A 803 -8.19 -33.93 -7.70
N TYR A 804 -9.40 -34.41 -7.99
CA TYR A 804 -10.55 -34.29 -7.08
C TYR A 804 -10.88 -35.65 -6.47
N GLU A 805 -11.00 -35.67 -5.15
CA GLU A 805 -11.27 -36.87 -4.37
C GLU A 805 -12.75 -37.30 -4.44
N ASP A 806 -12.96 -38.60 -4.25
CA ASP A 806 -14.27 -39.23 -4.12
C ASP A 806 -14.95 -38.78 -2.82
N MET A 807 -16.10 -38.08 -2.94
CA MET A 807 -16.94 -37.61 -1.83
C MET A 807 -18.39 -38.04 -2.10
N GLY A 808 -18.75 -39.21 -1.60
CA GLY A 808 -20.02 -39.86 -1.90
C GLY A 808 -21.20 -39.52 -0.96
N GLU A 809 -22.41 -39.82 -1.46
CA GLU A 809 -23.65 -40.23 -0.78
C GLU A 809 -24.27 -39.42 0.39
N ASP A 810 -23.59 -38.49 1.06
CA ASP A 810 -24.11 -37.85 2.30
C ASP A 810 -25.38 -37.00 2.11
N GLY A 811 -25.52 -36.26 1.00
CA GLY A 811 -26.62 -35.31 0.79
C GLY A 811 -28.02 -35.93 0.74
N LEU A 812 -28.13 -37.23 0.42
CA LEU A 812 -29.43 -37.93 0.39
C LEU A 812 -29.93 -38.25 1.81
N LEU A 813 -29.00 -38.53 2.74
CA LEU A 813 -29.33 -38.87 4.13
C LEU A 813 -29.81 -37.64 4.92
N GLU A 814 -29.16 -36.48 4.75
CA GLU A 814 -29.64 -35.22 5.36
C GLU A 814 -31.04 -34.84 4.87
N SER A 815 -31.28 -34.95 3.57
CA SER A 815 -32.59 -34.67 2.95
C SER A 815 -33.71 -35.52 3.56
N ILE A 816 -33.46 -36.82 3.78
CA ILE A 816 -34.41 -37.74 4.41
C ILE A 816 -34.57 -37.42 5.91
N ALA A 817 -33.48 -37.08 6.62
CA ALA A 817 -33.52 -36.73 8.03
C ALA A 817 -34.38 -35.48 8.30
N ILE A 818 -34.27 -34.44 7.46
CA ILE A 818 -35.06 -33.21 7.56
C ILE A 818 -36.56 -33.50 7.40
N ILE A 819 -36.94 -34.33 6.42
CA ILE A 819 -38.34 -34.72 6.18
C ILE A 819 -38.91 -35.51 7.39
N LEU A 820 -38.14 -36.43 7.96
CA LEU A 820 -38.54 -37.17 9.16
C LEU A 820 -38.69 -36.26 10.39
N LEU A 821 -37.79 -35.28 10.57
CA LEU A 821 -37.87 -34.29 11.65
C LEU A 821 -39.12 -33.40 11.52
N ALA A 822 -39.41 -32.91 10.31
CA ALA A 822 -40.61 -32.13 10.03
C ALA A 822 -41.90 -32.94 10.29
N GLY A 823 -41.95 -34.20 9.85
CA GLY A 823 -43.05 -35.12 10.12
C GLY A 823 -43.27 -35.38 11.62
N ALA A 824 -42.18 -35.58 12.37
CA ALA A 824 -42.24 -35.73 13.83
C ALA A 824 -42.75 -34.46 14.54
N LEU A 825 -42.33 -33.27 14.09
CA LEU A 825 -42.80 -31.99 14.62
C LEU A 825 -44.30 -31.79 14.40
N ILE A 826 -44.79 -32.07 13.18
CA ILE A 826 -46.23 -32.01 12.85
C ILE A 826 -47.02 -33.03 13.70
N GLY A 827 -46.50 -34.25 13.86
CA GLY A 827 -47.10 -35.28 14.71
C GLY A 827 -47.19 -34.87 16.19
N LEU A 828 -46.15 -34.22 16.74
CA LEU A 828 -46.15 -33.69 18.11
C LEU A 828 -47.13 -32.52 18.30
N ILE A 829 -47.25 -31.63 17.31
CA ILE A 829 -48.24 -30.53 17.32
C ILE A 829 -49.66 -31.12 17.31
N TYR A 830 -49.95 -32.08 16.43
CA TYR A 830 -51.25 -32.75 16.36
C TYR A 830 -51.59 -33.51 17.65
N TYR A 831 -50.64 -34.25 18.23
CA TYR A 831 -50.81 -34.94 19.51
C TYR A 831 -51.08 -33.98 20.67
N ARG A 832 -50.39 -32.82 20.70
CA ARG A 832 -50.62 -31.75 21.70
C ARG A 832 -52.02 -31.14 21.55
N GLN A 833 -52.46 -30.88 20.33
CA GLN A 833 -53.79 -30.36 20.02
C GLN A 833 -54.90 -31.35 20.42
N MET A 834 -54.70 -32.65 20.18
CA MET A 834 -55.62 -33.72 20.59
C MET A 834 -55.75 -33.80 22.12
N ARG A 835 -54.65 -33.72 22.89
CA ARG A 835 -54.72 -33.64 24.37
C ARG A 835 -55.53 -32.41 24.84
N GLN A 836 -55.34 -31.26 24.20
CA GLN A 836 -56.05 -30.01 24.56
C GLN A 836 -57.54 -30.01 24.18
N GLN A 837 -58.00 -30.94 23.34
CA GLN A 837 -59.43 -31.19 23.14
C GLN A 837 -59.99 -32.14 24.21
N ASN A 838 -59.28 -33.23 24.53
CA ASN A 838 -59.73 -34.17 25.57
C ASN A 838 -59.84 -33.52 26.96
N HIS A 839 -58.90 -32.65 27.36
CA HIS A 839 -59.01 -31.91 28.63
C HIS A 839 -60.25 -31.00 28.65
N ARG A 840 -60.49 -30.23 27.58
CA ARG A 840 -61.69 -29.37 27.49
C ARG A 840 -63.01 -30.15 27.51
N GLN A 841 -63.04 -31.38 26.98
CA GLN A 841 -64.22 -32.25 27.09
C GLN A 841 -64.42 -32.80 28.51
N GLN A 842 -63.34 -33.08 29.26
CA GLN A 842 -63.43 -33.50 30.66
C GLN A 842 -63.89 -32.35 31.58
N GLU A 843 -63.37 -31.14 31.38
CA GLU A 843 -63.76 -29.94 32.13
C GLU A 843 -65.22 -29.54 31.84
N ALA A 844 -65.65 -29.60 30.57
CA ALA A 844 -67.05 -29.40 30.19
C ALA A 844 -68.01 -30.47 30.76
N GLY A 845 -67.51 -31.69 31.01
CA GLY A 845 -68.28 -32.79 31.60
C GLY A 845 -68.49 -32.68 33.11
N GLN A 846 -67.64 -31.93 33.84
CA GLN A 846 -67.73 -31.82 35.31
C GLN A 846 -68.52 -30.59 35.79
N ASN A 847 -68.57 -29.51 35.00
CA ASN A 847 -69.32 -28.29 35.35
C ASN A 847 -70.83 -28.35 35.01
N ALA A 848 -71.38 -29.54 34.77
CA ALA A 848 -72.79 -29.75 34.41
C ALA A 848 -73.72 -30.01 35.63
N ALA A 849 -73.32 -29.63 36.85
CA ALA A 849 -74.06 -29.92 38.07
C ALA A 849 -74.12 -28.74 39.07
N LEU A 850 -75.36 -28.40 39.46
CA LEU A 850 -75.77 -27.65 40.67
C LEU A 850 -75.62 -26.09 40.65
N PRO A 851 -76.43 -25.34 41.44
CA PRO A 851 -77.09 -24.12 40.93
C PRO A 851 -76.47 -22.76 41.35
N PRO A 852 -76.99 -21.62 40.83
CA PRO A 852 -76.33 -20.31 40.92
C PRO A 852 -76.63 -19.50 42.20
N GLY A 853 -75.64 -18.71 42.67
CA GLY A 853 -75.85 -17.71 43.73
C GLY A 853 -74.61 -16.88 44.12
N GLN A 854 -74.67 -15.57 43.84
CA GLN A 854 -74.03 -14.44 44.55
C GLN A 854 -72.50 -14.36 44.81
N GLN A 855 -71.92 -13.30 44.23
CA GLN A 855 -71.07 -12.26 44.89
C GLN A 855 -69.64 -12.58 45.42
N GLN A 856 -68.66 -12.07 44.65
CA GLN A 856 -67.92 -10.83 44.97
C GLN A 856 -66.42 -10.91 45.43
N GLN A 857 -65.56 -10.50 44.48
CA GLN A 857 -64.26 -9.80 44.61
C GLN A 857 -63.06 -10.46 45.34
N GLY A 858 -62.04 -10.77 44.54
CA GLY A 858 -60.64 -10.94 44.93
C GLY A 858 -59.73 -10.79 43.70
N GLN A 859 -58.61 -10.05 43.82
CA GLN A 859 -57.64 -9.77 42.73
C GLN A 859 -56.74 -11.01 42.46
N GLY A 860 -56.02 -11.15 41.34
CA GLY A 860 -55.86 -10.32 40.14
C GLY A 860 -54.60 -10.74 39.35
N GLN A 861 -54.26 -10.01 38.27
CA GLN A 861 -53.10 -10.22 37.36
C GLN A 861 -53.14 -11.51 36.50
N ASP A 862 -52.67 -11.54 35.24
CA ASP A 862 -52.06 -10.50 34.39
C ASP A 862 -52.88 -10.23 33.11
N GLY A 863 -52.59 -9.11 32.43
CA GLY A 863 -53.36 -8.61 31.27
C GLY A 863 -52.54 -8.33 30.01
N GLU A 864 -53.24 -8.23 28.88
CA GLU A 864 -52.68 -8.00 27.55
C GLU A 864 -52.15 -6.56 27.38
N LEU A 865 -51.12 -6.39 26.54
CA LEU A 865 -50.66 -5.07 26.07
C LEU A 865 -51.20 -4.80 24.66
N PHE A 866 -51.64 -3.56 24.44
CA PHE A 866 -52.15 -2.94 23.20
C PHE A 866 -53.62 -3.26 22.79
N PRO A 867 -54.51 -2.25 22.71
CA PRO A 867 -55.90 -2.40 22.27
C PRO A 867 -56.06 -2.37 20.74
N GLN A 868 -57.20 -2.83 20.24
CA GLN A 868 -57.49 -2.96 18.80
C GLN A 868 -58.08 -1.68 18.18
N PRO A 869 -57.93 -1.45 16.85
CA PRO A 869 -58.45 -0.27 16.18
C PRO A 869 -59.98 -0.20 16.19
N GLY A 870 -60.55 0.86 16.78
CA GLY A 870 -61.99 1.11 16.85
C GLY A 870 -62.48 1.56 18.23
N ASP A 871 -61.71 1.30 19.28
CA ASP A 871 -61.99 1.74 20.65
C ASP A 871 -61.61 3.23 20.85
N PRO A 872 -62.43 4.10 21.50
CA PRO A 872 -62.13 5.52 21.65
C PRO A 872 -60.81 5.84 22.37
N ALA A 873 -60.30 4.91 23.20
CA ALA A 873 -59.00 5.06 23.86
C ALA A 873 -57.81 5.03 22.88
N PHE A 874 -57.95 4.38 21.72
CA PHE A 874 -56.90 4.31 20.68
C PHE A 874 -56.47 5.71 20.22
N ASN A 875 -57.42 6.64 20.07
CA ASN A 875 -57.15 8.02 19.65
C ASN A 875 -56.42 8.87 20.71
N GLN A 876 -56.43 8.46 22.00
CA GLN A 876 -55.59 9.10 23.02
C GLN A 876 -54.18 8.50 23.05
N TRP A 877 -54.03 7.20 22.79
CA TRP A 877 -52.72 6.56 22.65
C TRP A 877 -51.92 7.13 21.47
N VAL A 878 -52.57 7.33 20.32
CA VAL A 878 -51.96 7.91 19.10
C VAL A 878 -51.53 9.39 19.25
N ALA A 879 -52.04 10.12 20.26
CA ALA A 879 -51.78 11.55 20.44
C ALA A 879 -50.60 11.88 21.40
N GLY A 880 -50.05 10.90 22.13
CA GLY A 880 -49.07 11.11 23.19
C GLY A 880 -47.62 11.08 22.75
N GLY A 881 -47.15 12.08 21.99
CA GLY A 881 -45.82 12.05 21.35
C GLY A 881 -45.09 13.40 21.24
N VAL A 882 -45.20 14.29 22.22
CA VAL A 882 -44.55 15.62 22.19
C VAL A 882 -43.74 15.88 23.46
N GLY A 883 -42.42 15.95 23.31
CA GLY A 883 -41.48 16.60 24.23
C GLY A 883 -41.19 15.90 25.56
N HIS A 884 -39.99 15.32 25.68
CA HIS A 884 -38.92 15.96 26.43
C HIS A 884 -37.53 15.47 26.03
#